data_AF-A0A4Y7TLP0-F1
#
_entry.id   AF-A0A4Y7TLP0-F1
#
_cell.length_a   1.000
_cell.length_b   1.000
_cell.length_c   1.000
_cell.angle_alpha   90.00
_cell.angle_beta   90.00
_cell.angle_gamma   90.00
#
_symmetry.space_group_name_H-M   'P 1'
#
loop_
_entity.id
_entity.type
_entity.pdbx_description
1 polymer ?
#
loop_
_entity_poly.entity_id
_entity_poly.type
_entity_poly.pdbx_seq_one_letter_code
_entity_poly.pdbx_strand_id
1 'polypeptide(L)'
;MAPKALSSDRAKGVSTPPLMALSCDPGNCIHLSTTIPQRGTTARPTSIQYPCQATGPSEPIRWPTGGLGLWQELLWWAENGSNHVDKPVGTLERGEERSRVQNGAREHFPPARFQSGEPMSSLPSTSHLYEWIGKGKLYRNVPDYVAEAVMAEVTLSASDLQVLLPKVTGCTIEELVEHPLPKQSATTTLFTPESRFSDAVPNTSLSDLLKRGDWTIPAAPTTEKLRGHVRQAIFDGHKSLKLWETTGDVYVPLKVLSLWQYLRTASNTQRAWKAARYWVSLISVDASLKTRVQAMFYGFLSTGHLNAMLFRIRERVSRDPQLSQAVLVSSVDVASCLMHTTSAYPEHAQMETKAIGQRLARNPNKHLLATVAYSHPNHWAAMCVDTRETHIRILWGDSLGQKQPKALAKGIKHWIKYHLPSRGYSFTTELPHGEQGDGVSCGVVTLNTLKHLLFQDPLWTNESRHQLRITEFCDVFDSTFPPPALPPPPPIPSNTPTPPSHEKDDCPPQPTLPLKRSIHPFFNSTPTGSTVTKRPREDSLTATTTSTTVKHACRDGSRPADAEGSLSEPLQLVPGVESQPESHPGDQSQPAPSNKPKKWFTAKSRSTLSKRGLNEAVENGTFRRDIDKWDKYREKLYSLDANHKVNEANPKQAHRVHHSRCGIWLTQATIYDTSKFKEHIARCAHKEPTGSAVNTCTLDAMKAVSVTKSKAQLQPPLPLERRPCPGLTPTVDARITQYFDCTQVPSAGGVGLIVLAKELFGDGVKIANLNKGQREVLDKAQLNTHRWRLDHNRKTIFALGNNTGYALARDVWIF
;
A
#
# COMPACT_ATOMS: atom_id res chain seq x y z
N MET A 1 -25.44 64.57 -54.30
CA MET A 1 -26.92 64.64 -54.26
C MET A 1 -27.38 63.99 -52.97
N ALA A 2 -27.98 64.76 -52.06
CA ALA A 2 -28.84 64.23 -51.01
C ALA A 2 -30.26 63.94 -51.62
N PRO A 3 -31.32 63.54 -50.89
CA PRO A 3 -31.42 63.13 -49.46
C PRO A 3 -32.47 62.01 -49.12
N LYS A 4 -32.58 61.66 -47.80
CA LYS A 4 -33.80 61.45 -46.94
C LYS A 4 -34.85 60.36 -47.29
N ALA A 5 -35.73 59.84 -46.40
CA ALA A 5 -35.92 59.70 -44.93
C ALA A 5 -37.37 59.14 -44.69
N LEU A 6 -37.69 58.77 -43.42
CA LEU A 6 -39.01 58.59 -42.71
C LEU A 6 -39.28 57.14 -42.21
N SER A 7 -39.22 56.81 -40.90
CA SER A 7 -40.14 57.04 -39.73
C SER A 7 -41.39 56.13 -39.73
N SER A 8 -41.90 55.49 -38.66
CA SER A 8 -42.10 55.94 -37.27
C SER A 8 -42.54 54.80 -36.30
N ASP A 9 -42.60 55.13 -35.00
CA ASP A 9 -42.79 54.38 -33.74
C ASP A 9 -44.12 53.64 -33.48
N ARG A 10 -44.15 52.67 -32.52
CA ARG A 10 -44.78 52.79 -31.15
C ARG A 10 -44.72 51.51 -30.29
N ALA A 11 -44.83 51.71 -28.97
CA ALA A 11 -44.46 50.82 -27.86
C ALA A 11 -45.63 50.18 -27.05
N LYS A 12 -45.25 49.42 -25.99
CA LYS A 12 -45.99 48.83 -24.82
C LYS A 12 -46.45 47.38 -25.00
N GLY A 13 -46.37 46.42 -24.06
CA GLY A 13 -45.94 46.36 -22.65
C GLY A 13 -46.79 45.33 -21.85
N VAL A 14 -46.15 44.27 -21.32
CA VAL A 14 -46.42 43.47 -20.09
C VAL A 14 -47.74 42.66 -19.91
N SER A 15 -47.63 41.34 -19.68
CA SER A 15 -48.25 40.61 -18.53
C SER A 15 -47.83 39.12 -18.42
N THR A 16 -47.58 38.66 -17.20
CA THR A 16 -47.26 37.31 -16.70
C THR A 16 -48.40 36.26 -16.82
N PRO A 17 -48.10 34.93 -16.78
CA PRO A 17 -49.11 33.90 -16.51
C PRO A 17 -48.95 33.18 -15.14
N PRO A 18 -50.01 32.57 -14.58
CA PRO A 18 -50.03 31.93 -13.26
C PRO A 18 -49.95 30.39 -13.26
N LEU A 19 -49.72 29.85 -12.05
CA LEU A 19 -49.78 28.44 -11.63
C LEU A 19 -51.21 27.83 -11.66
N MET A 20 -51.33 26.53 -11.95
CA MET A 20 -52.07 25.56 -11.10
C MET A 20 -51.87 24.09 -11.53
N ALA A 21 -52.08 23.19 -10.55
CA ALA A 21 -51.77 21.77 -10.50
C ALA A 21 -52.93 20.85 -10.94
N LEU A 22 -52.65 19.56 -11.22
CA LEU A 22 -53.25 18.35 -10.59
C LEU A 22 -53.12 17.05 -11.43
N SER A 23 -52.87 15.96 -10.69
CA SER A 23 -53.43 14.58 -10.81
C SER A 23 -52.86 13.52 -11.77
N CYS A 24 -52.62 12.34 -11.17
CA CYS A 24 -52.49 10.97 -11.69
C CYS A 24 -53.76 10.53 -12.49
N ASP A 25 -53.86 9.45 -13.27
CA ASP A 25 -53.26 8.09 -13.24
C ASP A 25 -53.54 7.36 -14.62
N PRO A 26 -53.55 6.01 -14.83
CA PRO A 26 -52.67 5.35 -15.81
C PRO A 26 -53.35 4.54 -16.95
N GLY A 27 -52.55 4.12 -17.94
CA GLY A 27 -52.75 2.89 -18.73
C GLY A 27 -53.29 3.02 -20.17
N ASN A 28 -52.48 2.63 -21.16
CA ASN A 28 -52.87 1.63 -22.17
C ASN A 28 -51.73 1.29 -23.15
N CYS A 29 -51.50 -0.01 -23.33
CA CYS A 29 -50.66 -0.62 -24.36
C CYS A 29 -51.35 -0.55 -25.73
N ILE A 30 -50.62 -0.24 -26.81
CA ILE A 30 -50.98 -0.68 -28.17
C ILE A 30 -49.71 -1.11 -28.93
N HIS A 31 -49.75 -2.37 -29.38
CA HIS A 31 -48.89 -3.00 -30.39
C HIS A 31 -49.13 -2.36 -31.76
N LEU A 32 -48.06 -2.12 -32.54
CA LEU A 32 -48.16 -2.06 -33.99
C LEU A 32 -47.04 -2.87 -34.64
N SER A 33 -47.45 -4.00 -35.21
CA SER A 33 -46.73 -4.76 -36.24
C SER A 33 -46.87 -4.06 -37.59
N THR A 34 -45.81 -4.04 -38.38
CA THR A 34 -45.94 -3.95 -39.85
C THR A 34 -44.84 -4.76 -40.52
N THR A 35 -45.28 -5.64 -41.40
CA THR A 35 -44.57 -6.69 -42.13
C THR A 35 -44.29 -6.27 -43.58
N ILE A 36 -43.52 -7.12 -44.31
CA ILE A 36 -43.48 -7.32 -45.78
C ILE A 36 -42.42 -6.51 -46.59
N PRO A 37 -41.74 -7.05 -47.65
CA PRO A 37 -41.66 -8.44 -48.17
C PRO A 37 -40.23 -9.00 -48.40
N GLN A 38 -40.21 -10.33 -48.56
CA GLN A 38 -39.16 -11.16 -49.13
C GLN A 38 -39.05 -11.06 -50.67
N ARG A 39 -37.83 -11.29 -51.20
CA ARG A 39 -37.58 -12.06 -52.44
C ARG A 39 -36.27 -12.85 -52.30
N GLY A 40 -36.31 -14.15 -52.59
CA GLY A 40 -35.16 -15.05 -52.76
C GLY A 40 -34.37 -14.74 -54.04
N THR A 41 -33.30 -15.41 -54.45
CA THR A 41 -32.70 -16.73 -54.19
C THR A 41 -31.32 -16.72 -54.87
N THR A 42 -30.28 -17.37 -54.33
CA THR A 42 -29.37 -18.31 -55.04
C THR A 42 -28.22 -18.82 -54.16
N ALA A 43 -28.17 -20.15 -54.00
CA ALA A 43 -27.03 -21.08 -53.91
C ALA A 43 -25.70 -20.73 -53.17
N ARG A 44 -25.48 -21.46 -52.05
CA ARG A 44 -24.33 -22.30 -51.61
C ARG A 44 -22.89 -21.96 -52.07
N PRO A 45 -21.87 -22.09 -51.17
CA PRO A 45 -21.36 -23.43 -50.84
C PRO A 45 -21.09 -23.72 -49.35
N THR A 46 -20.99 -25.03 -49.13
CA THR A 46 -20.79 -25.84 -47.93
C THR A 46 -19.54 -25.53 -47.10
N SER A 47 -19.70 -25.53 -45.77
CA SER A 47 -18.64 -25.76 -44.80
C SER A 47 -19.15 -26.67 -43.69
N ILE A 48 -18.29 -27.61 -43.32
CA ILE A 48 -18.49 -28.84 -42.55
C ILE A 48 -18.89 -28.55 -41.09
N GLN A 49 -19.90 -29.28 -40.61
CA GLN A 49 -20.30 -29.34 -39.20
C GLN A 49 -19.48 -30.40 -38.44
N TYR A 50 -18.95 -30.03 -37.28
CA TYR A 50 -18.70 -30.97 -36.17
C TYR A 50 -19.68 -30.63 -35.03
N PRO A 51 -20.27 -31.61 -34.34
CA PRO A 51 -21.21 -31.36 -33.26
C PRO A 51 -20.47 -31.20 -31.93
N CYS A 52 -20.54 -30.01 -31.30
CA CYS A 52 -20.35 -29.89 -29.86
C CYS A 52 -21.72 -30.00 -29.18
N GLN A 53 -21.90 -31.09 -28.45
CA GLN A 53 -23.01 -31.28 -27.52
C GLN A 53 -22.94 -30.19 -26.44
N ALA A 54 -24.06 -29.50 -26.24
CA ALA A 54 -24.29 -28.61 -25.13
C ALA A 54 -24.60 -29.43 -23.87
N THR A 55 -23.82 -29.22 -22.81
CA THR A 55 -24.17 -29.65 -21.46
C THR A 55 -24.26 -28.43 -20.53
N GLY A 56 -25.47 -28.19 -20.02
CA GLY A 56 -25.74 -27.70 -18.67
C GLY A 56 -25.56 -26.19 -18.37
N PRO A 57 -26.51 -25.57 -17.66
CA PRO A 57 -26.34 -24.21 -17.12
C PRO A 57 -25.33 -24.22 -15.96
N SER A 58 -24.40 -23.28 -15.99
CA SER A 58 -23.45 -23.01 -14.92
C SER A 58 -24.16 -22.55 -13.64
N GLU A 59 -23.95 -23.25 -12.53
CA GLU A 59 -24.34 -22.80 -11.19
C GLU A 59 -23.60 -21.51 -10.77
N PRO A 60 -24.24 -20.61 -10.02
CA PRO A 60 -23.56 -19.46 -9.44
C PRO A 60 -22.64 -19.89 -8.29
N ILE A 61 -21.39 -19.42 -8.34
CA ILE A 61 -20.37 -19.58 -7.30
C ILE A 61 -20.91 -19.08 -5.95
N ARG A 62 -21.11 -19.98 -5.00
CA ARG A 62 -21.39 -19.64 -3.59
C ARG A 62 -20.10 -19.27 -2.87
N TRP A 63 -20.09 -18.09 -2.24
CA TRP A 63 -19.05 -17.67 -1.29
C TRP A 63 -19.24 -18.38 0.05
N PRO A 64 -18.16 -18.78 0.76
CA PRO A 64 -18.29 -19.33 2.10
C PRO A 64 -18.64 -18.22 3.10
N THR A 65 -19.72 -18.44 3.85
CA THR A 65 -20.20 -17.59 4.95
C THR A 65 -19.28 -17.73 6.18
N GLY A 66 -18.31 -16.82 6.30
CA GLY A 66 -17.50 -16.64 7.52
C GLY A 66 -17.85 -15.31 8.21
N GLY A 67 -18.98 -15.27 8.93
CA GLY A 67 -19.62 -14.02 9.41
C GLY A 67 -19.18 -13.48 10.78
N LEU A 68 -18.13 -14.01 11.43
CA LEU A 68 -17.80 -13.63 12.82
C LEU A 68 -16.51 -12.82 13.00
N GLY A 69 -15.58 -12.81 12.03
CA GLY A 69 -14.25 -12.20 12.22
C GLY A 69 -14.24 -10.66 12.24
N LEU A 70 -15.12 -10.01 11.47
CA LEU A 70 -15.09 -8.55 11.30
C LEU A 70 -15.59 -7.78 12.54
N TRP A 71 -16.47 -8.41 13.34
CA TRP A 71 -17.05 -7.79 14.53
C TRP A 71 -16.12 -7.84 15.74
N GLN A 72 -15.24 -8.85 15.83
CA GLN A 72 -14.21 -8.92 16.87
C GLN A 72 -13.17 -7.81 16.74
N GLU A 73 -12.79 -7.38 15.54
CA GLU A 73 -11.89 -6.22 15.34
C GLU A 73 -12.52 -4.88 15.71
N LEU A 74 -13.82 -4.70 15.42
CA LEU A 74 -14.56 -3.47 15.77
C LEU A 74 -14.84 -3.37 17.28
N LEU A 75 -15.11 -4.50 17.95
CA LEU A 75 -15.21 -4.57 19.42
C LEU A 75 -13.84 -4.35 20.08
N TRP A 76 -12.76 -4.92 19.52
CA TRP A 76 -11.40 -4.70 20.01
C TRP A 76 -10.97 -3.22 19.94
N TRP A 77 -11.35 -2.48 18.90
CA TRP A 77 -11.12 -1.03 18.81
C TRP A 77 -11.98 -0.21 19.78
N ALA A 78 -13.20 -0.64 20.07
CA ALA A 78 -14.09 0.03 21.02
C ALA A 78 -13.66 -0.17 22.48
N GLU A 79 -13.07 -1.32 22.80
CA GLU A 79 -12.64 -1.69 24.16
C GLU A 79 -11.24 -1.16 24.52
N ASN A 80 -10.32 -1.04 23.56
CA ASN A 80 -8.92 -0.70 23.85
C ASN A 80 -8.52 0.77 23.59
N GLY A 81 -9.44 1.60 23.08
CA GLY A 81 -9.16 2.99 22.69
C GLY A 81 -8.98 4.01 23.82
N SER A 82 -9.11 3.62 25.10
CA SER A 82 -9.14 4.57 26.23
C SER A 82 -7.94 4.52 27.20
N ASN A 83 -6.97 3.63 27.00
CA ASN A 83 -5.83 3.46 27.91
C ASN A 83 -4.48 3.63 27.20
N HIS A 84 -4.13 4.85 26.80
CA HIS A 84 -2.73 5.23 26.55
C HIS A 84 -2.55 6.75 26.57
N VAL A 85 -2.44 7.32 27.77
CA VAL A 85 -1.75 8.59 28.00
C VAL A 85 -0.80 8.36 29.17
N ASP A 86 0.48 8.20 28.85
CA ASP A 86 1.61 8.82 29.58
C ASP A 86 2.93 8.51 28.86
N LYS A 87 3.68 9.57 28.55
CA LYS A 87 5.09 9.52 28.13
C LYS A 87 5.94 10.00 29.30
N PRO A 88 7.06 9.35 29.64
CA PRO A 88 8.08 10.01 30.45
C PRO A 88 9.11 10.69 29.55
N VAL A 89 9.38 11.95 29.90
CA VAL A 89 10.51 12.77 29.46
C VAL A 89 11.76 12.27 30.18
N GLY A 90 12.79 11.86 29.43
CA GLY A 90 14.08 11.45 29.99
C GLY A 90 15.09 12.59 29.99
N THR A 91 15.50 13.03 31.17
CA THR A 91 16.68 13.88 31.41
C THR A 91 17.95 13.02 31.53
N LEU A 92 19.02 13.51 30.90
CA LEU A 92 20.39 13.00 30.98
C LEU A 92 20.95 13.13 32.40
N GLU A 93 21.54 12.07 32.96
CA GLU A 93 22.68 12.17 33.89
C GLU A 93 23.71 11.05 33.65
N ARG A 94 24.97 11.40 33.93
CA ARG A 94 26.19 10.62 33.70
C ARG A 94 26.68 9.96 34.98
N GLY A 95 27.43 8.86 34.80
CA GLY A 95 28.44 8.32 35.74
C GLY A 95 27.84 7.36 36.78
N GLU A 96 28.54 6.37 37.30
CA GLU A 96 29.90 5.90 37.13
C GLU A 96 29.94 4.46 37.66
N GLU A 97 30.90 3.68 37.16
CA GLU A 97 31.09 2.26 37.42
C GLU A 97 31.89 2.04 38.72
N ARG A 98 31.47 1.10 39.59
CA ARG A 98 32.40 0.37 40.49
C ARG A 98 31.79 -0.88 41.13
N SER A 99 32.55 -1.96 40.99
CA SER A 99 32.38 -3.32 41.49
C SER A 99 32.52 -3.44 43.01
N ARG A 100 31.78 -4.37 43.65
CA ARG A 100 32.36 -5.38 44.56
C ARG A 100 31.40 -6.49 44.99
N VAL A 101 32.03 -7.65 45.17
CA VAL A 101 31.60 -8.96 45.68
C VAL A 101 31.23 -8.93 47.17
N GLN A 102 30.20 -9.67 47.60
CA GLN A 102 30.28 -10.59 48.77
C GLN A 102 29.05 -11.48 49.00
N ASN A 103 29.33 -12.60 49.68
CA ASN A 103 28.56 -13.82 49.92
C ASN A 103 27.57 -13.74 51.12
N GLY A 104 26.68 -14.75 51.18
CA GLY A 104 26.06 -15.28 52.42
C GLY A 104 24.63 -14.77 52.66
N ALA A 105 23.67 -15.50 53.24
CA ALA A 105 23.61 -16.85 53.80
C ALA A 105 22.13 -17.30 53.82
N ARG A 106 21.91 -18.61 53.99
CA ARG A 106 20.61 -19.27 54.16
C ARG A 106 19.91 -18.84 55.45
N GLU A 107 18.59 -18.68 55.40
CA GLU A 107 17.70 -19.10 56.49
C GLU A 107 16.40 -19.71 55.93
N HIS A 108 15.99 -20.82 56.56
CA HIS A 108 14.81 -21.62 56.26
C HIS A 108 13.57 -21.06 56.98
N PHE A 109 12.45 -20.92 56.26
CA PHE A 109 11.10 -20.81 56.85
C PHE A 109 10.20 -21.94 56.32
N PRO A 110 9.27 -22.49 57.12
CA PRO A 110 8.44 -23.64 56.76
C PRO A 110 7.23 -23.24 55.90
N PRO A 111 6.63 -24.16 55.12
CA PRO A 111 5.58 -23.82 54.18
C PRO A 111 4.21 -23.70 54.86
N ALA A 112 3.53 -22.59 54.61
CA ALA A 112 2.13 -22.41 54.93
C ALA A 112 1.24 -23.23 53.99
N ARG A 113 0.25 -23.87 54.60
CA ARG A 113 -0.78 -24.73 54.01
C ARG A 113 -1.66 -23.93 53.05
N PHE A 114 -1.61 -24.25 51.76
CA PHE A 114 -2.56 -23.74 50.77
C PHE A 114 -3.94 -24.35 51.02
N GLN A 115 -4.91 -23.53 51.44
CA GLN A 115 -6.33 -23.87 51.32
C GLN A 115 -6.79 -23.51 49.91
N SER A 116 -7.51 -24.44 49.29
CA SER A 116 -8.15 -24.35 47.98
C SER A 116 -9.09 -23.13 47.93
N GLY A 117 -8.83 -22.21 47.00
CA GLY A 117 -9.68 -21.07 46.72
C GLY A 117 -11.00 -21.51 46.09
N GLU A 118 -12.11 -21.03 46.65
CA GLU A 118 -13.42 -21.05 46.03
C GLU A 118 -13.49 -20.05 44.86
N PRO A 119 -14.29 -20.32 43.82
CA PRO A 119 -14.40 -19.44 42.66
C PRO A 119 -15.20 -18.17 42.97
N MET A 120 -14.55 -17.01 43.03
CA MET A 120 -15.20 -15.70 42.95
C MET A 120 -15.96 -15.60 41.61
N SER A 121 -17.28 -15.83 41.64
CA SER A 121 -18.12 -15.79 40.43
C SER A 121 -19.53 -15.24 40.66
N SER A 122 -19.72 -14.34 41.63
CA SER A 122 -20.92 -13.49 41.65
C SER A 122 -20.52 -12.07 41.28
N LEU A 123 -21.02 -11.61 40.12
CA LEU A 123 -20.97 -10.20 39.75
C LEU A 123 -21.60 -9.39 40.90
N PRO A 124 -20.98 -8.27 41.34
CA PRO A 124 -21.54 -7.44 42.40
C PRO A 124 -22.98 -7.05 42.05
N SER A 125 -23.89 -7.37 42.96
CA SER A 125 -25.32 -7.06 42.82
C SER A 125 -25.51 -5.57 42.50
N THR A 126 -26.36 -5.25 41.52
CA THR A 126 -26.77 -3.88 41.14
C THR A 126 -27.36 -3.09 42.31
N SER A 127 -27.65 -3.75 43.43
CA SER A 127 -28.06 -3.19 44.72
C SER A 127 -27.23 -1.99 45.18
N HIS A 128 -25.91 -1.99 44.99
CA HIS A 128 -25.07 -0.90 45.53
C HIS A 128 -25.12 0.39 44.71
N LEU A 129 -25.58 0.36 43.46
CA LEU A 129 -25.65 1.57 42.63
C LEU A 129 -26.68 2.59 43.18
N TYR A 130 -27.75 2.11 43.82
CA TYR A 130 -28.80 2.94 44.43
C TYR A 130 -28.31 3.79 45.61
N GLU A 131 -27.18 3.43 46.24
CA GLU A 131 -26.54 4.25 47.28
C GLU A 131 -25.81 5.48 46.72
N TRP A 132 -25.68 5.56 45.40
CA TRP A 132 -25.00 6.66 44.70
C TRP A 132 -25.96 7.54 43.92
N ILE A 133 -26.98 6.94 43.30
CA ILE A 133 -27.98 7.64 42.49
C ILE A 133 -28.85 8.57 43.35
N GLY A 134 -28.96 9.84 42.94
CA GLY A 134 -29.80 10.87 43.57
C GLY A 134 -29.29 11.34 44.94
N LYS A 135 -28.04 11.05 45.30
CA LYS A 135 -27.45 11.40 46.61
C LYS A 135 -26.56 12.64 46.58
N GLY A 136 -26.56 13.40 45.47
CA GLY A 136 -25.70 14.57 45.30
C GLY A 136 -24.20 14.24 45.25
N LYS A 137 -23.85 12.99 44.93
CA LYS A 137 -22.46 12.55 44.80
C LYS A 137 -21.92 12.91 43.42
N LEU A 138 -20.61 13.20 43.35
CA LEU A 138 -19.91 13.42 42.09
C LEU A 138 -19.33 12.11 41.55
N TYR A 139 -19.43 11.90 40.24
CA TYR A 139 -18.74 10.81 39.55
C TYR A 139 -17.26 11.16 39.40
N ARG A 140 -16.51 11.09 40.50
CA ARG A 140 -15.06 11.31 40.55
C ARG A 140 -14.44 10.33 41.53
N ASN A 141 -13.47 9.54 41.08
CA ASN A 141 -12.79 8.52 41.90
C ASN A 141 -13.77 7.53 42.55
N VAL A 142 -14.78 7.10 41.80
CA VAL A 142 -15.76 6.12 42.29
C VAL A 142 -15.11 4.73 42.35
N PRO A 143 -15.54 3.84 43.27
CA PRO A 143 -15.07 2.46 43.29
C PRO A 143 -15.35 1.73 41.97
N ASP A 144 -14.49 0.77 41.60
CA ASP A 144 -14.57 0.06 40.32
C ASP A 144 -15.94 -0.60 40.09
N TYR A 145 -16.51 -1.23 41.11
CA TYR A 145 -17.84 -1.86 41.01
C TYR A 145 -18.96 -0.86 40.68
N VAL A 146 -18.83 0.41 41.10
CA VAL A 146 -19.79 1.48 40.77
C VAL A 146 -19.55 1.95 39.35
N ALA A 147 -18.29 2.08 38.93
CA ALA A 147 -17.94 2.44 37.57
C ALA A 147 -18.47 1.40 36.56
N GLU A 148 -18.29 0.11 36.85
CA GLU A 148 -18.80 -1.01 36.06
C GLU A 148 -20.33 -1.00 35.98
N ALA A 149 -21.03 -0.81 37.10
CA ALA A 149 -22.49 -0.73 37.12
C ALA A 149 -23.02 0.45 36.29
N VAL A 150 -22.39 1.63 36.37
CA VAL A 150 -22.74 2.79 35.52
C VAL A 150 -22.46 2.51 34.05
N MET A 151 -21.36 1.84 33.73
CA MET A 151 -21.04 1.46 32.35
C MET A 151 -22.05 0.45 31.79
N ALA A 152 -22.56 -0.47 32.61
CA ALA A 152 -23.58 -1.43 32.21
C ALA A 152 -24.92 -0.76 31.81
N GLU A 153 -25.29 0.36 32.45
CA GLU A 153 -26.50 1.14 32.13
C GLU A 153 -26.44 1.82 30.75
N VAL A 154 -25.23 2.10 30.23
CA VAL A 154 -25.04 2.79 28.94
C VAL A 154 -24.57 1.88 27.83
N THR A 155 -24.11 0.66 28.14
CA THR A 155 -23.51 -0.27 27.17
C THR A 155 -24.57 -1.23 26.62
N LEU A 156 -24.50 -1.49 25.31
CA LEU A 156 -25.27 -2.57 24.68
C LEU A 156 -24.44 -3.84 24.66
N SER A 157 -25.04 -4.95 25.07
CA SER A 157 -24.42 -6.26 24.91
C SER A 157 -24.46 -6.71 23.43
N ALA A 158 -23.63 -7.69 23.07
CA ALA A 158 -23.68 -8.29 21.74
C ALA A 158 -25.06 -8.91 21.42
N SER A 159 -25.72 -9.50 22.42
CA SER A 159 -27.09 -10.00 22.31
C SER A 159 -28.10 -8.88 22.09
N ASP A 160 -27.95 -7.73 22.77
CA ASP A 160 -28.81 -6.57 22.55
C ASP A 160 -28.70 -6.10 21.09
N LEU A 161 -27.49 -6.03 20.54
CA LEU A 161 -27.26 -5.66 19.14
C LEU A 161 -27.86 -6.67 18.16
N GLN A 162 -27.76 -7.97 18.46
CA GLN A 162 -28.37 -9.00 17.61
C GLN A 162 -29.90 -8.91 17.61
N VAL A 163 -30.52 -8.56 18.74
CA VAL A 163 -31.97 -8.35 18.84
C VAL A 163 -32.40 -7.05 18.17
N LEU A 164 -31.65 -5.97 18.36
CA LEU A 164 -31.98 -4.64 17.83
C LEU A 164 -31.71 -4.52 16.33
N LEU A 165 -30.63 -5.14 15.85
CA LEU A 165 -30.13 -5.02 14.48
C LEU A 165 -29.81 -6.41 13.86
N PRO A 166 -30.77 -7.36 13.84
CA PRO A 166 -30.52 -8.74 13.41
C PRO A 166 -30.02 -8.82 11.96
N LYS A 167 -30.47 -7.88 11.12
CA LYS A 167 -30.05 -7.78 9.71
C LYS A 167 -28.66 -7.18 9.54
N VAL A 168 -28.10 -6.51 10.55
CA VAL A 168 -26.78 -5.86 10.44
C VAL A 168 -25.69 -6.76 11.02
N THR A 169 -25.97 -7.45 12.13
CA THR A 169 -24.95 -8.27 12.82
C THR A 169 -24.56 -9.54 12.05
N GLY A 170 -25.38 -10.00 11.10
CA GLY A 170 -25.12 -11.19 10.29
C GLY A 170 -25.02 -10.95 8.78
N CYS A 171 -25.11 -9.71 8.30
CA CYS A 171 -25.12 -9.45 6.87
C CYS A 171 -23.72 -9.45 6.26
N THR A 172 -23.67 -9.82 4.99
CA THR A 172 -22.54 -9.60 4.10
C THR A 172 -22.29 -8.09 3.91
N ILE A 173 -21.11 -7.72 3.42
CA ILE A 173 -20.78 -6.32 3.10
C ILE A 173 -21.75 -5.77 2.04
N GLU A 174 -22.15 -6.59 1.07
CA GLU A 174 -23.09 -6.20 0.02
C GLU A 174 -24.47 -5.88 0.60
N GLU A 175 -25.00 -6.75 1.46
CA GLU A 175 -26.24 -6.51 2.18
C GLU A 175 -26.15 -5.29 3.10
N LEU A 176 -25.03 -5.10 3.81
CA LEU A 176 -24.81 -3.91 4.64
C LEU A 176 -24.81 -2.63 3.79
N VAL A 177 -24.23 -2.66 2.60
CA VAL A 177 -24.19 -1.53 1.65
C VAL A 177 -25.60 -1.15 1.22
N GLU A 178 -26.46 -2.13 0.94
CA GLU A 178 -27.83 -1.87 0.51
C GLU A 178 -28.80 -1.61 1.68
N HIS A 179 -28.44 -1.97 2.91
CA HIS A 179 -29.30 -1.82 4.08
C HIS A 179 -29.55 -0.34 4.44
N PRO A 180 -30.80 0.15 4.53
CA PRO A 180 -31.05 1.53 4.91
C PRO A 180 -30.77 1.73 6.41
N LEU A 181 -29.74 2.52 6.73
CA LEU A 181 -29.45 2.95 8.10
C LEU A 181 -30.14 4.31 8.39
N PRO A 182 -30.50 4.60 9.66
CA PRO A 182 -30.99 5.91 10.05
C PRO A 182 -30.02 7.02 9.62
N LYS A 183 -30.57 8.16 9.16
CA LYS A 183 -29.76 9.29 8.72
C LYS A 183 -28.94 9.83 9.89
N GLN A 184 -27.71 10.22 9.64
CA GLN A 184 -26.90 10.94 10.61
C GLN A 184 -27.10 12.45 10.44
N SER A 185 -27.42 13.14 11.53
CA SER A 185 -27.51 14.60 11.54
C SER A 185 -26.15 15.23 11.25
N ALA A 186 -26.11 16.14 10.29
CA ALA A 186 -24.93 16.93 9.96
C ALA A 186 -24.70 18.09 10.93
N THR A 187 -25.77 18.54 11.60
CA THR A 187 -25.76 19.73 12.44
C THR A 187 -25.46 19.35 13.88
N THR A 188 -24.46 19.98 14.47
CA THR A 188 -24.28 19.92 15.93
C THR A 188 -25.37 20.77 16.56
N THR A 189 -26.35 20.14 17.20
CA THR A 189 -27.38 20.84 17.95
C THR A 189 -26.75 21.56 19.14
N LEU A 190 -27.04 22.86 19.28
CA LEU A 190 -26.63 23.66 20.43
C LEU A 190 -27.56 23.33 21.60
N PHE A 191 -27.07 22.57 22.57
CA PHE A 191 -27.75 22.33 23.84
C PHE A 191 -26.74 22.08 24.97
N THR A 192 -27.19 22.31 26.20
CA THR A 192 -26.53 21.88 27.43
C THR A 192 -26.80 20.38 27.64
N PRO A 193 -25.78 19.50 27.65
CA PRO A 193 -25.98 18.06 27.76
C PRO A 193 -26.93 17.62 28.89
N GLU A 194 -26.86 18.31 30.02
CA GLU A 194 -27.66 18.11 31.23
C GLU A 194 -29.15 18.20 30.93
N SER A 195 -29.57 19.17 30.10
CA SER A 195 -30.98 19.39 29.76
C SER A 195 -31.59 18.29 28.88
N ARG A 196 -30.80 17.27 28.51
CA ARG A 196 -31.26 16.11 27.71
C ARG A 196 -31.45 14.87 28.54
N PHE A 197 -30.89 14.82 29.75
CA PHE A 197 -31.16 13.76 30.69
C PHE A 197 -32.44 14.07 31.47
N SER A 198 -33.19 13.03 31.84
CA SER A 198 -34.49 13.17 32.50
C SER A 198 -34.67 12.09 33.55
N ASP A 199 -35.34 12.47 34.64
CA ASP A 199 -35.76 11.55 35.71
C ASP A 199 -36.96 10.68 35.30
N ALA A 200 -37.62 11.04 34.19
CA ALA A 200 -38.69 10.25 33.62
C ALA A 200 -38.19 8.86 33.23
N VAL A 201 -39.01 7.83 33.50
CA VAL A 201 -38.74 6.47 33.04
C VAL A 201 -38.80 6.46 31.50
N PRO A 202 -37.92 5.72 30.80
CA PRO A 202 -38.02 5.56 29.36
C PRO A 202 -39.42 5.11 28.94
N ASN A 203 -40.07 5.87 28.06
CA ASN A 203 -41.39 5.54 27.51
C ASN A 203 -41.31 4.95 26.09
N THR A 204 -40.12 4.87 25.52
CA THR A 204 -39.87 4.32 24.18
C THR A 204 -38.70 3.36 24.24
N SER A 205 -38.92 2.08 23.92
CA SER A 205 -37.85 1.09 23.86
C SER A 205 -36.89 1.36 22.68
N LEU A 206 -35.67 0.84 22.72
CA LEU A 206 -34.73 0.97 21.60
C LEU A 206 -35.26 0.28 20.31
N SER A 207 -35.99 -0.82 20.46
CA SER A 207 -36.64 -1.52 19.35
C SER A 207 -37.74 -0.66 18.72
N ASP A 208 -38.55 0.01 19.54
CA ASP A 208 -39.61 0.89 19.03
C ASP A 208 -39.01 2.15 18.40
N LEU A 209 -37.95 2.70 18.97
CA LEU A 209 -37.18 3.80 18.37
C LEU A 209 -36.74 3.44 16.94
N LEU A 210 -36.12 2.27 16.74
CA LEU A 210 -35.68 1.80 15.43
C LEU A 210 -36.81 1.66 14.41
N LYS A 211 -38.04 1.34 14.85
CA LYS A 211 -39.21 1.17 13.97
C LYS A 211 -39.84 2.49 13.54
N ARG A 212 -39.70 3.58 14.31
CA ARG A 212 -40.41 4.85 14.03
C ARG A 212 -39.96 5.55 12.75
N GLY A 213 -38.71 5.37 12.33
CA GLY A 213 -38.14 5.96 11.11
C GLY A 213 -38.01 7.49 11.08
N ASP A 214 -38.54 8.20 12.08
CA ASP A 214 -38.60 9.67 12.20
C ASP A 214 -37.44 10.30 13.01
N TRP A 215 -36.43 9.52 13.37
CA TRP A 215 -35.31 9.97 14.20
C TRP A 215 -33.99 9.95 13.42
N THR A 216 -33.01 10.76 13.85
CA THR A 216 -31.67 10.77 13.27
C THR A 216 -30.58 10.42 14.28
N ILE A 217 -29.48 9.85 13.80
CA ILE A 217 -28.28 9.62 14.61
C ILE A 217 -27.64 10.98 14.86
N PRO A 218 -27.40 11.38 16.12
CA PRO A 218 -26.78 12.67 16.42
C PRO A 218 -25.38 12.80 15.80
N ALA A 219 -24.96 14.03 15.54
CA ALA A 219 -23.60 14.32 15.11
C ALA A 219 -22.57 13.78 16.14
N ALA A 220 -21.38 13.41 15.66
CA ALA A 220 -20.34 12.83 16.54
C ALA A 220 -20.00 13.69 17.77
N PRO A 221 -19.79 15.01 17.63
CA PRO A 221 -19.54 15.88 18.79
C PRO A 221 -20.69 15.88 19.80
N THR A 222 -21.93 15.77 19.32
CA THR A 222 -23.13 15.74 20.16
C THR A 222 -23.19 14.45 20.99
N THR A 223 -23.01 13.28 20.36
CA THR A 223 -22.99 12.01 21.10
C THR A 223 -21.83 11.96 22.10
N GLU A 224 -20.66 12.47 21.74
CA GLU A 224 -19.49 12.44 22.63
C GLU A 224 -19.70 13.36 23.85
N LYS A 225 -20.30 14.55 23.65
CA LYS A 225 -20.72 15.41 24.76
C LYS A 225 -21.70 14.71 25.70
N LEU A 226 -22.72 14.05 25.15
CA LEU A 226 -23.69 13.29 25.94
C LEU A 226 -23.02 12.14 26.72
N ARG A 227 -22.12 11.38 26.08
CA ARG A 227 -21.35 10.31 26.73
C ARG A 227 -20.43 10.84 27.84
N GLY A 228 -19.86 12.03 27.68
CA GLY A 228 -19.07 12.68 28.73
C GLY A 228 -19.89 13.02 29.99
N HIS A 229 -21.20 13.28 29.84
CA HIS A 229 -22.07 13.71 30.95
C HIS A 229 -22.93 12.58 31.52
N VAL A 230 -23.15 11.48 30.79
CA VAL A 230 -24.08 10.41 31.20
C VAL A 230 -23.75 9.80 32.55
N ARG A 231 -22.46 9.71 32.92
CA ARG A 231 -22.03 9.13 34.19
C ARG A 231 -22.49 9.99 35.38
N GLN A 232 -22.32 11.30 35.28
CA GLN A 232 -22.82 12.24 36.29
C GLN A 232 -24.35 12.28 36.26
N ALA A 233 -24.96 12.28 35.08
CA ALA A 233 -26.42 12.25 34.95
C ALA A 233 -27.08 11.06 35.64
N ILE A 234 -26.48 9.86 35.56
CA ILE A 234 -26.94 8.67 36.30
C ILE A 234 -26.84 8.92 37.81
N PHE A 235 -25.73 9.49 38.29
CA PHE A 235 -25.55 9.85 39.70
C PHE A 235 -26.56 10.90 40.17
N ASP A 236 -26.98 11.80 39.28
CA ASP A 236 -27.96 12.85 39.59
C ASP A 236 -29.41 12.32 39.64
N GLY A 237 -29.66 11.06 39.25
CA GLY A 237 -30.99 10.45 39.29
C GLY A 237 -31.65 10.23 37.93
N HIS A 238 -31.01 10.66 36.85
CA HIS A 238 -31.60 10.57 35.52
C HIS A 238 -31.65 9.13 35.01
N LYS A 239 -32.79 8.74 34.45
CA LYS A 239 -33.10 7.37 33.99
C LYS A 239 -33.22 7.25 32.48
N SER A 240 -33.39 8.38 31.79
CA SER A 240 -33.64 8.41 30.36
C SER A 240 -33.00 9.61 29.69
N LEU A 241 -32.99 9.56 28.35
CA LEU A 241 -32.59 10.66 27.50
C LEU A 241 -33.80 11.13 26.69
N LYS A 242 -34.08 12.44 26.72
CA LYS A 242 -35.16 13.06 25.94
C LYS A 242 -34.71 13.34 24.51
N LEU A 243 -35.38 12.76 23.53
CA LEU A 243 -35.10 13.02 22.11
C LEU A 243 -35.53 14.44 21.72
N TRP A 244 -34.69 15.14 20.96
CA TRP A 244 -34.92 16.55 20.62
C TRP A 244 -35.58 16.78 19.26
N GLU A 245 -35.67 15.76 18.41
CA GLU A 245 -36.16 15.89 17.03
C GLU A 245 -37.62 15.44 16.88
N THR A 246 -38.17 14.79 17.91
CA THR A 246 -39.52 14.24 17.87
C THR A 246 -40.53 15.24 18.41
N THR A 247 -41.68 15.36 17.75
CA THR A 247 -42.84 16.04 18.32
C THR A 247 -43.37 15.22 19.50
N GLY A 248 -43.22 15.75 20.72
CA GLY A 248 -43.69 15.14 21.96
C GLY A 248 -42.57 14.73 22.91
N ASP A 249 -42.97 14.32 24.11
CA ASP A 249 -42.08 13.91 25.18
C ASP A 249 -41.65 12.44 25.02
N VAL A 250 -40.66 12.22 24.16
CA VAL A 250 -40.07 10.89 23.91
C VAL A 250 -38.82 10.70 24.75
N TYR A 251 -38.87 9.74 25.68
CA TYR A 251 -37.79 9.38 26.60
C TYR A 251 -37.29 7.97 26.28
N VAL A 252 -36.00 7.85 25.96
CA VAL A 252 -35.37 6.57 25.58
C VAL A 252 -34.35 6.12 26.64
N PRO A 253 -34.05 4.81 26.75
CA PRO A 253 -33.04 4.31 27.67
C PRO A 253 -31.65 4.90 27.38
N LEU A 254 -30.83 5.07 28.42
CA LEU A 254 -29.46 5.62 28.28
C LEU A 254 -28.56 4.79 27.35
N LYS A 255 -28.84 3.49 27.21
CA LYS A 255 -28.25 2.58 26.20
C LYS A 255 -28.35 3.09 24.76
N VAL A 256 -29.25 4.05 24.47
CA VAL A 256 -29.33 4.71 23.15
C VAL A 256 -27.99 5.35 22.74
N LEU A 257 -27.18 5.81 23.69
CA LEU A 257 -25.87 6.40 23.40
C LEU A 257 -24.92 5.40 22.72
N SER A 258 -24.91 4.15 23.20
CA SER A 258 -24.17 3.07 22.57
C SER A 258 -24.77 2.71 21.21
N LEU A 259 -26.10 2.63 21.10
CA LEU A 259 -26.77 2.36 19.82
C LEU A 259 -26.37 3.38 18.74
N TRP A 260 -26.37 4.68 19.08
CA TRP A 260 -25.94 5.74 18.18
C TRP A 260 -24.48 5.63 17.77
N GLN A 261 -23.59 5.25 18.69
CA GLN A 261 -22.19 5.01 18.36
C GLN A 261 -22.04 3.85 17.37
N TYR A 262 -22.72 2.72 17.62
CA TYR A 262 -22.71 1.57 16.70
C TYR A 262 -23.26 1.92 15.33
N LEU A 263 -24.43 2.56 15.26
CA LEU A 263 -25.05 2.94 13.99
C LEU A 263 -24.24 3.99 13.22
N ARG A 264 -23.55 4.90 13.90
CA ARG A 264 -22.61 5.83 13.27
C ARG A 264 -21.42 5.10 12.66
N THR A 265 -20.82 4.16 13.38
CA THR A 265 -19.74 3.32 12.84
C THR A 265 -20.22 2.54 11.63
N ALA A 266 -21.38 1.88 11.71
CA ALA A 266 -21.99 1.18 10.58
C ALA A 266 -22.27 2.12 9.39
N SER A 267 -22.79 3.32 9.63
CA SER A 267 -23.06 4.33 8.59
C SER A 267 -21.78 4.84 7.92
N ASN A 268 -20.72 5.11 8.69
CA ASN A 268 -19.42 5.49 8.16
C ASN A 268 -18.82 4.38 7.30
N THR A 269 -18.84 3.15 7.79
CA THR A 269 -18.38 1.96 7.06
C THR A 269 -19.19 1.76 5.79
N GLN A 270 -20.52 1.90 5.85
CA GLN A 270 -21.38 1.82 4.67
C GLN A 270 -21.02 2.89 3.63
N ARG A 271 -20.81 4.14 4.04
CA ARG A 271 -20.37 5.22 3.14
C ARG A 271 -19.01 4.93 2.51
N ALA A 272 -18.06 4.43 3.29
CA ALA A 272 -16.74 4.05 2.79
C ALA A 272 -16.83 2.92 1.75
N TRP A 273 -17.64 1.89 2.01
CA TRP A 273 -17.87 0.79 1.06
C TRP A 273 -18.61 1.25 -0.21
N LYS A 274 -19.61 2.12 -0.08
CA LYS A 274 -20.28 2.73 -1.25
C LYS A 274 -19.30 3.54 -2.08
N ALA A 275 -18.45 4.35 -1.45
CA ALA A 275 -17.42 5.12 -2.13
C ALA A 275 -16.38 4.22 -2.80
N ALA A 276 -15.95 3.14 -2.15
CA ALA A 276 -15.04 2.15 -2.71
C ALA A 276 -15.67 1.43 -3.92
N ARG A 277 -16.92 0.96 -3.80
CA ARG A 277 -17.66 0.32 -4.90
C ARG A 277 -17.84 1.28 -6.08
N TYR A 278 -18.20 2.53 -5.80
CA TYR A 278 -18.30 3.57 -6.82
C TYR A 278 -16.96 3.85 -7.49
N TRP A 279 -15.88 4.00 -6.72
CA TRP A 279 -14.53 4.19 -7.24
C TRP A 279 -14.08 3.02 -8.12
N VAL A 280 -14.33 1.77 -7.69
CA VAL A 280 -14.08 0.58 -8.51
C VAL A 280 -14.90 0.60 -9.80
N SER A 281 -16.14 1.08 -9.76
CA SER A 281 -16.98 1.21 -10.96
C SER A 281 -16.55 2.33 -11.90
N LEU A 282 -15.96 3.40 -11.38
CA LEU A 282 -15.45 4.55 -12.14
C LEU A 282 -14.12 4.26 -12.82
N ILE A 283 -13.30 3.43 -12.20
CA ILE A 283 -12.18 2.87 -12.91
C ILE A 283 -12.79 2.01 -14.01
N SER A 284 -12.78 2.51 -15.25
CA SER A 284 -12.87 1.65 -16.42
C SER A 284 -11.80 0.61 -16.17
N VAL A 285 -12.24 -0.58 -15.77
CA VAL A 285 -11.35 -1.69 -15.49
C VAL A 285 -10.89 -2.11 -16.87
N ASP A 286 -9.92 -1.35 -17.41
CA ASP A 286 -9.04 -1.84 -18.45
C ASP A 286 -8.69 -3.26 -18.00
N ALA A 287 -8.90 -4.24 -18.88
CA ALA A 287 -8.64 -5.64 -18.60
C ALA A 287 -7.30 -5.82 -17.86
N SER A 288 -6.33 -4.94 -18.17
CA SER A 288 -5.10 -4.72 -17.42
C SER A 288 -5.21 -4.64 -15.89
N LEU A 289 -6.11 -3.82 -15.32
CA LEU A 289 -6.25 -3.69 -13.86
C LEU A 289 -6.95 -4.91 -13.27
N LYS A 290 -7.98 -5.46 -13.93
CA LYS A 290 -8.63 -6.71 -13.50
C LYS A 290 -7.61 -7.85 -13.44
N THR A 291 -6.80 -7.98 -14.49
CA THR A 291 -5.71 -8.96 -14.56
C THR A 291 -4.66 -8.69 -13.49
N ARG A 292 -4.32 -7.43 -13.19
CA ARG A 292 -3.37 -7.10 -12.11
C ARG A 292 -3.94 -7.43 -10.73
N VAL A 293 -5.19 -7.12 -10.46
CA VAL A 293 -5.86 -7.46 -9.19
C VAL A 293 -6.01 -8.97 -9.06
N GLN A 294 -6.51 -9.67 -10.09
CA GLN A 294 -6.55 -11.14 -10.09
C GLN A 294 -5.15 -11.76 -9.96
N ALA A 295 -4.11 -11.19 -10.58
CA ALA A 295 -2.74 -11.63 -10.41
C ALA A 295 -2.23 -11.38 -8.99
N MET A 296 -2.65 -10.28 -8.34
CA MET A 296 -2.33 -10.06 -6.92
C MET A 296 -3.00 -11.10 -6.03
N PHE A 297 -4.22 -11.56 -6.32
CA PHE A 297 -4.95 -12.50 -5.48
C PHE A 297 -4.65 -13.97 -5.75
N TYR A 298 -4.45 -14.34 -7.01
CA TYR A 298 -4.33 -15.71 -7.48
C TYR A 298 -3.08 -15.97 -8.31
N GLY A 299 -2.28 -14.95 -8.61
CA GLY A 299 -1.04 -15.09 -9.36
C GLY A 299 0.17 -15.39 -8.46
N PHE A 300 1.25 -15.85 -9.09
CA PHE A 300 2.55 -15.98 -8.44
C PHE A 300 3.11 -14.61 -8.05
N LEU A 301 3.72 -14.52 -6.87
CA LEU A 301 4.48 -13.34 -6.50
C LEU A 301 5.80 -13.30 -7.28
N SER A 302 6.12 -12.15 -7.87
CA SER A 302 7.38 -11.90 -8.54
C SER A 302 8.47 -11.55 -7.51
N THR A 303 9.74 -11.61 -7.93
CA THR A 303 10.88 -11.12 -7.14
C THR A 303 10.68 -9.67 -6.67
N GLY A 304 10.06 -8.83 -7.50
CA GLY A 304 9.76 -7.43 -7.15
C GLY A 304 8.76 -7.32 -5.99
N HIS A 305 7.69 -8.14 -6.01
CA HIS A 305 6.73 -8.19 -4.90
C HIS A 305 7.41 -8.63 -3.59
N LEU A 306 8.22 -9.70 -3.64
CA LEU A 306 8.90 -10.22 -2.47
C LEU A 306 9.94 -9.24 -1.90
N ASN A 307 10.71 -8.56 -2.76
CA ASN A 307 11.66 -7.54 -2.31
C ASN A 307 10.95 -6.35 -1.66
N ALA A 308 9.78 -5.93 -2.18
CA ALA A 308 8.98 -4.87 -1.55
C ALA A 308 8.47 -5.30 -0.16
N MET A 309 8.02 -6.54 -0.01
CA MET A 309 7.55 -7.07 1.27
C MET A 309 8.72 -7.31 2.26
N LEU A 310 9.88 -7.80 1.80
CA LEU A 310 11.11 -7.91 2.60
C LEU A 310 11.60 -6.54 3.09
N PHE A 311 11.44 -5.49 2.28
CA PHE A 311 11.72 -4.12 2.72
C PHE A 311 10.83 -3.72 3.90
N ARG A 312 9.55 -4.11 3.93
CA ARG A 312 8.66 -3.87 5.08
C ARG A 312 9.09 -4.65 6.32
N ILE A 313 9.52 -5.91 6.17
CA ILE A 313 10.08 -6.68 7.28
C ILE A 313 11.34 -5.99 7.83
N ARG A 314 12.23 -5.48 6.96
CA ARG A 314 13.42 -4.72 7.36
C ARG A 314 13.07 -3.44 8.13
N GLU A 315 12.04 -2.71 7.70
CA GLU A 315 11.53 -1.53 8.41
C GLU A 315 10.94 -1.87 9.78
N ARG A 316 10.24 -3.01 9.92
CA ARG A 316 9.75 -3.46 11.22
C ARG A 316 10.90 -3.87 12.14
N VAL A 317 11.91 -4.57 11.61
CA VAL A 317 13.15 -4.90 12.33
C VAL A 317 13.89 -3.64 12.78
N SER A 318 13.97 -2.59 11.96
CA SER A 318 14.71 -1.36 12.31
C SER A 318 14.06 -0.55 13.44
N ARG A 319 12.74 -0.70 13.62
CA ARG A 319 11.97 -0.06 14.72
C ARG A 319 12.12 -0.78 16.05
N ASP A 320 12.53 -2.04 16.04
CA ASP A 320 12.82 -2.81 17.25
C ASP A 320 14.32 -2.73 17.57
N PRO A 321 14.73 -2.09 18.69
CA PRO A 321 16.14 -1.94 19.03
C PRO A 321 16.89 -3.27 19.21
N GLN A 322 16.22 -4.32 19.68
CA GLN A 322 16.85 -5.63 19.87
C GLN A 322 17.03 -6.33 18.52
N LEU A 323 15.99 -6.35 17.68
CA LEU A 323 16.06 -6.99 16.37
C LEU A 323 16.99 -6.24 15.42
N SER A 324 16.99 -4.91 15.41
CA SER A 324 17.84 -4.10 14.52
C SER A 324 19.34 -4.36 14.68
N GLN A 325 19.77 -4.79 15.87
CA GLN A 325 21.17 -5.15 16.15
C GLN A 325 21.47 -6.61 15.77
N ALA A 326 20.50 -7.51 15.90
CA ALA A 326 20.69 -8.95 15.76
C ALA A 326 20.27 -9.52 14.40
N VAL A 327 19.39 -8.86 13.65
CA VAL A 327 18.76 -9.42 12.45
C VAL A 327 19.15 -8.65 11.19
N LEU A 328 19.55 -9.39 10.17
CA LEU A 328 19.83 -8.88 8.83
C LEU A 328 18.74 -9.41 7.89
N VAL A 329 17.88 -8.52 7.38
CA VAL A 329 16.89 -8.88 6.36
C VAL A 329 17.46 -8.48 4.99
N SER A 330 17.71 -9.44 4.10
CA SER A 330 18.30 -9.17 2.78
C SER A 330 17.27 -9.25 1.64
N SER A 331 17.68 -8.83 0.44
CA SER A 331 16.92 -9.08 -0.78
C SER A 331 16.92 -10.57 -1.16
N VAL A 332 15.99 -10.95 -2.06
CA VAL A 332 15.94 -12.29 -2.69
C VAL A 332 17.21 -12.60 -3.50
N ASP A 333 17.89 -11.56 -4.00
CA ASP A 333 19.06 -11.70 -4.87
C ASP A 333 20.25 -12.34 -4.15
N VAL A 334 20.32 -12.23 -2.82
CA VAL A 334 21.36 -12.87 -2.02
C VAL A 334 21.29 -14.39 -2.14
N ALA A 335 20.09 -14.99 -2.02
CA ALA A 335 19.92 -16.43 -2.17
C ALA A 335 20.23 -16.88 -3.61
N SER A 336 19.80 -16.10 -4.61
CA SER A 336 20.12 -16.37 -6.02
C SER A 336 21.64 -16.32 -6.28
N CYS A 337 22.33 -15.31 -5.76
CA CYS A 337 23.78 -15.19 -5.85
C CYS A 337 24.48 -16.38 -5.18
N LEU A 338 23.97 -16.84 -4.04
CA LEU A 338 24.50 -18.00 -3.34
C LEU A 338 24.33 -19.28 -4.18
N MET A 339 23.22 -19.48 -4.90
CA MET A 339 23.06 -20.63 -5.81
C MET A 339 24.16 -20.75 -6.87
N HIS A 340 24.70 -19.62 -7.33
CA HIS A 340 25.76 -19.56 -8.33
C HIS A 340 27.17 -19.45 -7.72
N THR A 341 27.28 -19.48 -6.39
CA THR A 341 28.57 -19.38 -5.71
C THR A 341 29.36 -20.68 -5.86
N THR A 342 30.58 -20.56 -6.37
CA THR A 342 31.52 -21.69 -6.55
C THR A 342 32.71 -21.57 -5.59
N SER A 343 33.71 -22.43 -5.75
CA SER A 343 34.98 -22.33 -5.04
C SER A 343 35.79 -21.06 -5.39
N ALA A 344 35.45 -20.34 -6.48
CA ALA A 344 36.10 -19.10 -6.88
C ALA A 344 35.56 -17.85 -6.13
N TYR A 345 34.68 -18.03 -5.15
CA TYR A 345 34.23 -16.93 -4.29
C TYR A 345 35.45 -16.28 -3.57
N PRO A 346 35.59 -14.94 -3.58
CA PRO A 346 34.54 -13.92 -3.79
C PRO A 346 34.61 -13.16 -5.14
N GLU A 347 35.40 -13.60 -6.12
CA GLU A 347 35.79 -12.79 -7.29
C GLU A 347 34.61 -12.25 -8.11
N HIS A 348 33.50 -12.99 -8.16
CA HIS A 348 32.30 -12.64 -8.92
C HIS A 348 31.04 -12.47 -8.05
N ALA A 349 31.22 -12.32 -6.74
CA ALA A 349 30.10 -12.17 -5.82
C ALA A 349 29.40 -10.82 -5.99
N GLN A 350 28.07 -10.83 -6.01
CA GLN A 350 27.27 -9.60 -5.95
C GLN A 350 27.56 -8.85 -4.63
N MET A 351 27.56 -7.53 -4.70
CA MET A 351 28.07 -6.65 -3.63
C MET A 351 27.33 -6.86 -2.31
N GLU A 352 26.00 -7.04 -2.33
CA GLU A 352 25.20 -7.27 -1.11
C GLU A 352 25.60 -8.59 -0.44
N THR A 353 25.69 -9.69 -1.18
CA THR A 353 26.13 -11.00 -0.67
C THR A 353 27.52 -10.95 -0.02
N LYS A 354 28.45 -10.19 -0.63
CA LYS A 354 29.80 -9.98 -0.07
C LYS A 354 29.75 -9.12 1.20
N ALA A 355 28.99 -8.03 1.19
CA ALA A 355 28.86 -7.12 2.33
C ALA A 355 28.22 -7.81 3.55
N ILE A 356 27.19 -8.63 3.34
CA ILE A 356 26.57 -9.43 4.40
C ILE A 356 27.59 -10.42 4.98
N GLY A 357 28.30 -11.16 4.13
CA GLY A 357 29.33 -12.10 4.59
C GLY A 357 30.42 -11.42 5.42
N GLN A 358 30.90 -10.26 4.97
CA GLN A 358 31.87 -9.45 5.72
C GLN A 358 31.30 -8.96 7.07
N ARG A 359 30.02 -8.59 7.12
CA ARG A 359 29.37 -8.18 8.36
C ARG A 359 29.25 -9.33 9.35
N LEU A 360 28.90 -10.53 8.88
CA LEU A 360 28.91 -11.75 9.68
C LEU A 360 30.33 -12.08 10.18
N ALA A 361 31.34 -11.98 9.32
CA ALA A 361 32.74 -12.22 9.71
C ALA A 361 33.24 -11.28 10.82
N ARG A 362 32.82 -10.00 10.80
CA ARG A 362 33.15 -9.02 11.86
C ARG A 362 32.47 -9.32 13.20
N ASN A 363 31.32 -9.98 13.17
CA ASN A 363 30.53 -10.29 14.37
C ASN A 363 29.96 -11.71 14.27
N PRO A 364 30.82 -12.74 14.36
CA PRO A 364 30.48 -14.11 13.97
C PRO A 364 29.37 -14.73 14.83
N ASN A 365 29.11 -14.21 16.03
CA ASN A 365 28.14 -14.79 16.98
C ASN A 365 26.94 -13.87 17.28
N LYS A 366 26.62 -12.93 16.39
CA LYS A 366 25.61 -11.90 16.70
C LYS A 366 24.39 -11.87 15.79
N HIS A 367 24.46 -12.50 14.63
CA HIS A 367 23.51 -12.18 13.56
C HIS A 367 22.67 -13.37 13.10
N LEU A 368 21.40 -13.08 12.81
CA LEU A 368 20.48 -13.91 12.04
C LEU A 368 20.26 -13.25 10.69
N LEU A 369 20.68 -13.88 9.59
CA LEU A 369 20.31 -13.47 8.24
C LEU A 369 18.98 -14.10 7.87
N ALA A 370 17.98 -13.30 7.52
CA ALA A 370 16.67 -13.73 7.04
C ALA A 370 16.46 -13.29 5.59
N THR A 371 16.09 -14.23 4.71
CA THR A 371 15.85 -13.97 3.29
C THR A 371 14.88 -14.99 2.68
N VAL A 372 14.57 -14.81 1.39
CA VAL A 372 13.76 -15.69 0.58
C VAL A 372 14.61 -16.31 -0.52
N ALA A 373 14.43 -17.60 -0.77
CA ALA A 373 15.11 -18.34 -1.81
C ALA A 373 14.11 -18.87 -2.85
N TYR A 374 14.56 -18.94 -4.10
CA TYR A 374 13.81 -19.60 -5.17
C TYR A 374 14.13 -21.11 -5.18
N SER A 375 13.11 -21.94 -5.02
CA SER A 375 13.18 -23.40 -5.19
C SER A 375 12.58 -23.77 -6.54
N HIS A 376 13.31 -24.52 -7.36
CA HIS A 376 12.86 -24.85 -8.71
C HIS A 376 11.95 -26.09 -8.72
N PRO A 377 10.87 -26.11 -9.53
CA PRO A 377 10.36 -25.04 -10.39
C PRO A 377 9.35 -24.12 -9.71
N ASN A 378 9.50 -22.80 -9.92
CA ASN A 378 8.50 -21.76 -9.61
C ASN A 378 8.02 -21.68 -8.15
N HIS A 379 8.89 -22.01 -7.21
CA HIS A 379 8.55 -22.03 -5.78
C HIS A 379 9.40 -21.05 -4.97
N TRP A 380 8.82 -20.49 -3.92
CA TRP A 380 9.49 -19.61 -2.98
C TRP A 380 9.55 -20.29 -1.62
N ALA A 381 10.70 -20.19 -0.95
CA ALA A 381 10.91 -20.73 0.39
C ALA A 381 11.66 -19.74 1.28
N ALA A 382 11.40 -19.80 2.58
CA ALA A 382 12.08 -19.01 3.58
C ALA A 382 13.44 -19.63 3.91
N MET A 383 14.48 -18.80 4.02
CA MET A 383 15.81 -19.24 4.41
C MET A 383 16.38 -18.32 5.46
N CYS A 384 16.95 -18.91 6.52
CA CYS A 384 17.71 -18.17 7.51
C CYS A 384 19.11 -18.76 7.72
N VAL A 385 20.10 -17.90 7.96
CA VAL A 385 21.44 -18.30 8.41
C VAL A 385 21.65 -17.72 9.80
N ASP A 386 21.55 -18.57 10.81
CA ASP A 386 21.74 -18.20 12.20
C ASP A 386 23.19 -18.41 12.61
N THR A 387 23.88 -17.31 12.88
CA THR A 387 25.28 -17.31 13.29
C THR A 387 25.45 -17.14 14.80
N ARG A 388 24.37 -16.94 15.57
CA ARG A 388 24.43 -16.58 17.00
C ARG A 388 25.05 -17.67 17.87
N GLU A 389 24.79 -18.94 17.55
CA GLU A 389 25.39 -20.11 18.19
C GLU A 389 26.73 -20.46 17.53
N THR A 390 27.68 -21.05 18.28
CA THR A 390 29.03 -21.45 17.80
C THR A 390 29.01 -22.32 16.54
N HIS A 391 27.99 -23.17 16.42
CA HIS A 391 27.68 -23.96 15.25
C HIS A 391 26.60 -23.23 14.43
N ILE A 392 26.90 -22.90 13.17
CA ILE A 392 25.98 -22.14 12.32
C ILE A 392 24.79 -23.02 11.92
N ARG A 393 23.58 -22.54 12.14
CA ARG A 393 22.36 -23.24 11.71
C ARG A 393 21.79 -22.57 10.47
N ILE A 394 21.56 -23.35 9.42
CA ILE A 394 20.90 -22.89 8.21
C ILE A 394 19.49 -23.47 8.19
N LEU A 395 18.51 -22.61 8.42
CA LEU A 395 17.11 -22.97 8.57
C LEU A 395 16.40 -22.81 7.22
N TRP A 396 15.65 -23.83 6.82
CA TRP A 396 14.86 -23.87 5.59
C TRP A 396 13.39 -24.10 5.91
N GLY A 397 12.51 -23.22 5.45
CA GLY A 397 11.06 -23.32 5.63
C GLY A 397 10.38 -23.28 4.28
N ASP A 398 9.81 -24.41 3.87
CA ASP A 398 9.24 -24.61 2.53
C ASP A 398 7.82 -25.14 2.66
N SER A 399 6.86 -24.33 2.24
CA SER A 399 5.43 -24.61 2.41
C SER A 399 4.90 -25.82 1.66
N LEU A 400 5.69 -26.41 0.76
CA LEU A 400 5.39 -27.65 0.04
C LEU A 400 6.24 -28.84 0.53
N GLY A 401 6.96 -28.67 1.64
CA GLY A 401 7.82 -29.70 2.22
C GLY A 401 9.06 -30.05 1.38
N GLN A 402 9.44 -29.19 0.43
CA GLN A 402 10.61 -29.47 -0.42
C GLN A 402 11.92 -29.19 0.33
N LYS A 403 12.95 -29.97 0.00
CA LYS A 403 14.32 -29.72 0.47
C LYS A 403 14.95 -28.58 -0.32
N GLN A 404 15.90 -27.88 0.30
CA GLN A 404 16.65 -26.81 -0.33
C GLN A 404 17.38 -27.28 -1.61
N PRO A 405 17.50 -26.42 -2.65
CA PRO A 405 18.26 -26.78 -3.85
C PRO A 405 19.72 -27.13 -3.54
N LYS A 406 20.23 -28.23 -4.11
CA LYS A 406 21.62 -28.68 -3.89
C LYS A 406 22.65 -27.60 -4.24
N ALA A 407 22.39 -26.82 -5.30
CA ALA A 407 23.23 -25.70 -5.71
C ALA A 407 23.30 -24.60 -4.63
N LEU A 408 22.16 -24.25 -4.03
CA LEU A 408 22.09 -23.30 -2.92
C LEU A 408 22.89 -23.80 -1.71
N ALA A 409 22.70 -25.08 -1.33
CA ALA A 409 23.41 -25.67 -0.20
C ALA A 409 24.95 -25.67 -0.42
N LYS A 410 25.40 -26.01 -1.64
CA LYS A 410 26.82 -25.97 -2.03
C LYS A 410 27.36 -24.54 -2.02
N GLY A 411 26.59 -23.58 -2.52
CA GLY A 411 26.99 -22.18 -2.55
C GLY A 411 27.13 -21.55 -1.17
N ILE A 412 26.16 -21.81 -0.28
CA ILE A 412 26.23 -21.40 1.13
C ILE A 412 27.44 -22.02 1.82
N LYS A 413 27.76 -23.30 1.56
CA LYS A 413 28.98 -23.94 2.07
C LYS A 413 30.25 -23.16 1.68
N HIS A 414 30.38 -22.79 0.41
CA HIS A 414 31.54 -22.01 -0.07
C HIS A 414 31.58 -20.62 0.58
N TRP A 415 30.42 -19.96 0.69
CA TRP A 415 30.30 -18.64 1.30
C TRP A 415 30.63 -18.64 2.80
N ILE A 416 30.13 -19.61 3.57
CA ILE A 416 30.47 -19.79 4.99
C ILE A 416 31.94 -20.14 5.15
N LYS A 417 32.49 -21.06 4.35
CA LYS A 417 33.92 -21.41 4.42
C LYS A 417 34.83 -20.21 4.19
N TYR A 418 34.41 -19.26 3.35
CA TYR A 418 35.17 -18.04 3.08
C TYR A 418 35.08 -17.03 4.24
N HIS A 419 33.86 -16.69 4.70
CA HIS A 419 33.67 -15.62 5.70
C HIS A 419 33.81 -16.08 7.15
N LEU A 420 33.57 -17.36 7.42
CA LEU A 420 33.51 -17.97 8.75
C LEU A 420 34.28 -19.33 8.75
N PRO A 421 35.55 -19.38 8.33
CA PRO A 421 36.29 -20.61 8.04
C PRO A 421 36.43 -21.57 9.25
N SER A 422 36.43 -21.03 10.46
CA SER A 422 36.60 -21.79 11.70
C SER A 422 35.31 -22.40 12.24
N ARG A 423 34.17 -22.20 11.58
CA ARG A 423 32.86 -22.57 12.11
C ARG A 423 32.25 -23.75 11.36
N GLY A 424 31.79 -24.74 12.13
CA GLY A 424 30.92 -25.79 11.61
C GLY A 424 29.54 -25.23 11.28
N TYR A 425 28.83 -25.91 10.38
CA TYR A 425 27.45 -25.55 10.05
C TYR A 425 26.60 -26.80 9.77
N SER A 426 25.29 -26.67 9.97
CA SER A 426 24.29 -27.68 9.61
C SER A 426 23.12 -27.05 8.85
N PHE A 427 22.51 -27.85 7.98
CA PHE A 427 21.25 -27.50 7.32
C PHE A 427 20.11 -28.24 8.00
N THR A 428 19.02 -27.53 8.28
CA THR A 428 17.82 -28.09 8.89
C THR A 428 16.57 -27.56 8.19
N THR A 429 15.53 -28.39 8.12
CA THR A 429 14.19 -28.04 7.60
C THR A 429 13.21 -27.71 8.73
N GLU A 430 13.73 -27.44 9.94
CA GLU A 430 12.95 -27.19 11.16
C GLU A 430 12.44 -25.74 11.30
N LEU A 431 12.48 -24.92 10.24
CA LEU A 431 11.94 -23.56 10.33
C LEU A 431 10.41 -23.64 10.38
N PRO A 432 9.71 -23.22 11.47
CA PRO A 432 8.26 -23.33 11.53
C PRO A 432 7.59 -22.50 10.42
N HIS A 433 6.68 -23.11 9.67
CA HIS A 433 6.01 -22.50 8.52
C HIS A 433 4.60 -23.08 8.35
N GLY A 434 3.73 -22.36 7.63
CA GLY A 434 2.41 -22.88 7.24
C GLY A 434 2.51 -23.89 6.08
N GLU A 435 1.65 -24.90 6.10
CA GLU A 435 1.53 -25.89 5.01
C GLU A 435 0.64 -25.36 3.89
N GLN A 436 1.17 -25.27 2.67
CA GLN A 436 0.43 -24.73 1.53
C GLN A 436 -0.26 -25.85 0.75
N GLY A 437 -1.57 -25.73 0.58
CA GLY A 437 -2.38 -26.65 -0.25
C GLY A 437 -2.59 -26.20 -1.70
N ASP A 438 -2.18 -25.00 -2.09
CA ASP A 438 -2.35 -24.45 -3.44
C ASP A 438 -1.01 -24.27 -4.19
N GLY A 439 -1.06 -23.91 -5.47
CA GLY A 439 0.15 -23.70 -6.29
C GLY A 439 0.70 -22.27 -6.30
N VAL A 440 0.09 -21.30 -5.62
CA VAL A 440 0.33 -19.85 -5.87
C VAL A 440 0.67 -19.03 -4.62
N SER A 441 0.42 -19.57 -3.43
CA SER A 441 0.62 -18.89 -2.14
C SER A 441 2.05 -18.95 -1.61
N CYS A 442 2.96 -19.71 -2.22
CA CYS A 442 4.32 -19.95 -1.72
C CYS A 442 5.07 -18.67 -1.33
N GLY A 443 4.91 -17.59 -2.11
CA GLY A 443 5.51 -16.30 -1.80
C GLY A 443 4.96 -15.63 -0.52
N VAL A 444 3.64 -15.66 -0.30
CA VAL A 444 3.04 -15.07 0.92
C VAL A 444 3.31 -15.93 2.15
N VAL A 445 3.27 -17.26 2.01
CA VAL A 445 3.61 -18.19 3.09
C VAL A 445 5.07 -17.99 3.51
N THR A 446 5.98 -17.88 2.55
CA THR A 446 7.40 -17.64 2.80
C THR A 446 7.65 -16.35 3.61
N LEU A 447 6.95 -15.26 3.30
CA LEU A 447 7.09 -14.01 4.06
C LEU A 447 6.47 -14.12 5.45
N ASN A 448 5.32 -14.76 5.57
CA ASN A 448 4.69 -15.04 6.85
C ASN A 448 5.61 -15.91 7.74
N THR A 449 6.29 -16.91 7.19
CA THR A 449 7.31 -17.71 7.89
C THR A 449 8.41 -16.84 8.49
N LEU A 450 8.93 -15.87 7.73
CA LEU A 450 9.92 -14.92 8.26
C LEU A 450 9.32 -13.99 9.32
N LYS A 451 8.09 -13.51 9.14
CA LYS A 451 7.39 -12.67 10.12
C LYS A 451 7.10 -13.43 11.42
N HIS A 452 6.70 -14.69 11.34
CA HIS A 452 6.49 -15.56 12.51
C HIS A 452 7.80 -15.73 13.29
N LEU A 453 8.90 -16.07 12.59
CA LEU A 453 10.21 -16.21 13.23
C LEU A 453 10.65 -14.92 13.96
N LEU A 454 10.45 -13.76 13.34
CA LEU A 454 10.98 -12.49 13.84
C LEU A 454 10.05 -11.79 14.83
N PHE A 455 8.75 -11.92 14.67
CA PHE A 455 7.74 -11.12 15.38
C PHE A 455 6.66 -11.94 16.07
N GLN A 456 6.69 -13.28 15.96
CA GLN A 456 5.66 -14.18 16.49
C GLN A 456 4.26 -13.93 15.89
N ASP A 457 4.20 -13.39 14.67
CA ASP A 457 2.95 -13.28 13.92
C ASP A 457 2.36 -14.70 13.70
N PRO A 458 1.02 -14.88 13.72
CA PRO A 458 0.42 -16.20 13.49
C PRO A 458 0.86 -16.81 12.15
N LEU A 459 1.14 -18.12 12.16
CA LEU A 459 1.49 -18.84 10.94
C LEU A 459 0.33 -18.85 9.95
N TRP A 460 0.67 -18.81 8.67
CA TRP A 460 -0.27 -18.89 7.56
C TRP A 460 -1.08 -20.18 7.64
N THR A 461 -2.38 -20.04 7.39
CA THR A 461 -3.31 -21.14 7.11
C THR A 461 -4.05 -20.89 5.79
N ASN A 462 -4.66 -21.93 5.23
CA ASN A 462 -5.42 -21.81 3.98
C ASN A 462 -6.60 -20.82 4.10
N GLU A 463 -7.20 -20.73 5.28
CA GLU A 463 -8.27 -19.80 5.62
C GLU A 463 -7.77 -18.35 5.64
N SER A 464 -6.55 -18.13 6.15
CA SER A 464 -5.93 -16.80 6.23
C SER A 464 -5.33 -16.31 4.90
N ARG A 465 -5.30 -17.17 3.85
CA ARG A 465 -4.58 -16.93 2.59
C ARG A 465 -4.87 -15.57 1.97
N HIS A 466 -6.16 -15.25 1.79
CA HIS A 466 -6.57 -14.03 1.12
C HIS A 466 -6.32 -12.80 1.99
N GLN A 467 -6.60 -12.91 3.30
CA GLN A 467 -6.37 -11.84 4.25
C GLN A 467 -4.88 -11.48 4.31
N LEU A 468 -3.99 -12.45 4.53
CA LEU A 468 -2.54 -12.20 4.59
C LEU A 468 -2.02 -11.57 3.30
N ARG A 469 -2.47 -12.04 2.14
CA ARG A 469 -2.08 -11.47 0.86
C ARG A 469 -2.50 -10.00 0.74
N ILE A 470 -3.75 -9.67 1.10
CA ILE A 470 -4.23 -8.27 1.13
C ILE A 470 -3.38 -7.45 2.10
N THR A 471 -3.16 -7.95 3.31
CA THR A 471 -2.36 -7.27 4.35
C THR A 471 -0.96 -6.97 3.86
N GLU A 472 -0.26 -7.94 3.25
CA GLU A 472 1.09 -7.69 2.71
C GLU A 472 1.09 -6.62 1.61
N PHE A 473 0.09 -6.61 0.73
CA PHE A 473 -0.02 -5.59 -0.31
C PHE A 473 -0.33 -4.22 0.29
N CYS A 474 -1.29 -4.12 1.21
CA CYS A 474 -1.61 -2.89 1.94
C CYS A 474 -0.39 -2.36 2.69
N ASP A 475 0.36 -3.22 3.38
CA ASP A 475 1.60 -2.85 4.08
C ASP A 475 2.64 -2.22 3.14
N VAL A 476 2.74 -2.71 1.90
CA VAL A 476 3.61 -2.14 0.86
C VAL A 476 3.05 -0.80 0.36
N PHE A 477 1.74 -0.73 0.09
CA PHE A 477 1.08 0.48 -0.40
C PHE A 477 1.17 1.62 0.61
N ASP A 478 0.82 1.40 1.87
CA ASP A 478 0.84 2.41 2.93
C ASP A 478 2.25 2.94 3.20
N SER A 479 3.28 2.15 2.91
CA SER A 479 4.67 2.61 3.01
C SER A 479 5.10 3.52 1.86
N THR A 480 4.56 3.24 0.67
CA THR A 480 4.89 3.99 -0.55
C THR A 480 4.06 5.26 -0.66
N PHE A 481 2.83 5.19 -0.14
CA PHE A 481 1.82 6.24 -0.15
C PHE A 481 1.25 6.38 1.26
N PRO A 482 2.04 6.91 2.23
CA PRO A 482 1.54 7.11 3.58
C PRO A 482 0.29 8.00 3.52
N PRO A 483 -0.77 7.67 4.28
CA PRO A 483 -1.93 8.54 4.37
C PRO A 483 -1.47 9.96 4.77
N PRO A 484 -2.15 11.01 4.28
CA PRO A 484 -1.81 12.37 4.65
C PRO A 484 -1.71 12.45 6.18
N ALA A 485 -0.59 12.97 6.68
CA ALA A 485 -0.42 13.16 8.11
C ALA A 485 -1.64 13.93 8.62
N LEU A 486 -2.37 13.35 9.57
CA LEU A 486 -3.47 14.06 10.21
C LEU A 486 -2.90 15.39 10.74
N PRO A 487 -3.60 16.52 10.53
CA PRO A 487 -3.15 17.78 11.11
C PRO A 487 -2.93 17.57 12.61
N PRO A 488 -1.86 18.12 13.20
CA PRO A 488 -1.62 18.00 14.62
C PRO A 488 -2.89 18.44 15.35
N PRO A 489 -3.32 17.71 16.40
CA PRO A 489 -4.50 18.10 17.15
C PRO A 489 -4.32 19.57 17.59
N PRO A 490 -5.37 20.40 17.52
CA PRO A 490 -5.28 21.79 17.95
C PRO A 490 -4.71 21.82 19.37
N PRO A 491 -3.80 22.76 19.68
CA PRO A 491 -3.21 22.87 21.01
C PRO A 491 -4.34 22.94 22.03
N ILE A 492 -4.39 21.96 22.93
CA ILE A 492 -5.37 21.95 24.02
C ILE A 492 -5.13 23.25 24.79
N PRO A 493 -6.14 24.13 24.94
CA PRO A 493 -5.97 25.36 25.71
C PRO A 493 -5.57 24.96 27.14
N SER A 494 -4.35 25.35 27.51
CA SER A 494 -3.79 25.12 28.84
C SER A 494 -4.51 26.03 29.84
N ASN A 495 -5.69 25.60 30.25
CA ASN A 495 -6.43 26.17 31.38
C ASN A 495 -6.26 25.27 32.61
N THR A 496 -5.04 24.81 32.88
CA THR A 496 -4.75 24.12 34.14
C THR A 496 -4.40 25.19 35.17
N PRO A 497 -5.26 25.48 36.17
CA PRO A 497 -4.89 26.35 37.27
C PRO A 497 -3.71 25.73 38.02
N THR A 498 -2.69 26.55 38.26
CA THR A 498 -1.50 26.21 39.03
C THR A 498 -1.94 25.62 40.39
N PRO A 499 -1.58 24.37 40.72
CA PRO A 499 -1.91 23.83 42.03
C PRO A 499 -1.11 24.56 43.11
N PRO A 500 -1.71 24.83 44.28
CA PRO A 500 -1.00 25.43 45.41
C PRO A 500 0.08 24.47 45.91
N SER A 501 1.24 25.04 46.19
CA SER A 501 2.38 24.38 46.81
C SER A 501 1.97 23.76 48.15
N HIS A 502 1.90 22.43 48.22
CA HIS A 502 1.75 21.70 49.47
C HIS A 502 3.06 21.01 49.85
N GLU A 503 3.36 21.12 51.13
CA GLU A 503 4.54 20.66 51.84
C GLU A 503 4.78 19.15 51.74
N LYS A 504 6.05 18.79 51.96
CA LYS A 504 6.60 17.44 51.96
C LYS A 504 5.95 16.58 53.05
N ASP A 505 5.40 15.45 52.65
CA ASP A 505 5.22 14.29 53.54
C ASP A 505 5.87 13.05 52.91
N ASP A 506 6.67 12.37 53.72
CA ASP A 506 7.45 11.19 53.41
C ASP A 506 6.56 9.95 53.19
N CYS A 507 6.74 9.25 52.07
CA CYS A 507 6.11 7.96 51.79
C CYS A 507 7.21 6.96 51.32
N PRO A 508 7.21 5.70 51.80
CA PRO A 508 8.30 4.76 51.58
C PRO A 508 8.28 4.13 50.16
N PRO A 509 9.42 3.65 49.65
CA PRO A 509 9.56 3.22 48.27
C PRO A 509 8.86 1.88 47.99
N GLN A 510 8.09 1.83 46.89
CA GLN A 510 7.60 0.59 46.31
C GLN A 510 8.71 -0.18 45.58
N PRO A 511 8.67 -1.53 45.58
CA PRO A 511 9.65 -2.36 44.90
C PRO A 511 9.41 -2.41 43.39
N THR A 512 10.37 -1.92 42.61
CA THR A 512 10.41 -2.08 41.16
C THR A 512 10.83 -3.51 40.77
N LEU A 513 9.94 -4.25 40.10
CA LEU A 513 10.25 -5.53 39.45
C LEU A 513 10.87 -5.30 38.06
N PRO A 514 12.02 -5.90 37.71
CA PRO A 514 12.59 -5.79 36.38
C PRO A 514 11.95 -6.79 35.40
N LEU A 515 11.18 -6.29 34.44
CA LEU A 515 10.65 -7.07 33.31
C LEU A 515 11.75 -7.27 32.23
N LYS A 516 12.55 -8.33 32.35
CA LYS A 516 13.43 -8.79 31.26
C LYS A 516 12.61 -9.58 30.23
N ARG A 517 12.31 -8.97 29.07
CA ARG A 517 11.93 -9.74 27.86
C ARG A 517 13.17 -10.48 27.35
N SER A 518 13.26 -11.76 27.70
CA SER A 518 14.23 -12.70 27.12
C SER A 518 13.71 -13.15 25.76
N ILE A 519 14.53 -13.04 24.72
CA ILE A 519 14.29 -13.73 23.45
C ILE A 519 14.49 -15.23 23.75
N HIS A 520 13.40 -15.95 23.96
CA HIS A 520 13.45 -17.36 24.37
C HIS A 520 14.22 -18.22 23.33
N PRO A 521 15.22 -19.00 23.75
CA PRO A 521 15.74 -20.09 22.94
C PRO A 521 14.79 -21.28 23.07
N PHE A 522 13.97 -21.55 22.05
CA PHE A 522 13.00 -22.67 22.07
C PHE A 522 13.59 -24.04 21.66
N PHE A 523 14.91 -24.19 21.65
CA PHE A 523 15.55 -25.47 21.32
C PHE A 523 16.67 -25.78 22.32
N ASN A 524 16.32 -26.38 23.45
CA ASN A 524 17.25 -27.18 24.26
C ASN A 524 16.46 -28.19 25.09
N SER A 525 16.04 -29.28 24.44
CA SER A 525 15.60 -30.50 25.11
C SER A 525 16.15 -31.69 24.34
N THR A 526 17.30 -32.22 24.77
CA THR A 526 17.77 -33.55 24.40
C THR A 526 17.61 -34.45 25.63
N PRO A 527 16.96 -35.62 25.54
CA PRO A 527 16.83 -36.51 26.69
C PRO A 527 18.12 -37.31 26.89
N THR A 528 18.77 -37.09 28.03
CA THR A 528 19.85 -37.95 28.55
C THR A 528 19.31 -39.32 28.95
N GLY A 529 19.99 -40.36 28.48
CA GLY A 529 19.61 -41.75 28.66
C GLY A 529 19.73 -42.26 30.10
N SER A 530 18.88 -43.24 30.42
CA SER A 530 19.05 -44.11 31.58
C SER A 530 19.62 -45.46 31.14
N THR A 531 20.77 -45.76 31.73
CA THR A 531 21.44 -47.05 31.88
C THR A 531 20.50 -48.16 32.35
N VAL A 532 20.54 -49.33 31.70
CA VAL A 532 20.04 -50.60 32.27
C VAL A 532 21.11 -51.68 32.14
N THR A 533 21.54 -52.15 33.30
CA THR A 533 22.46 -53.25 33.60
C THR A 533 21.81 -54.62 33.38
N LYS A 534 22.64 -55.63 33.11
CA LYS A 534 22.27 -57.03 32.82
C LYS A 534 21.98 -57.87 34.08
N ARG A 535 21.05 -58.85 33.90
CA ARG A 535 20.86 -60.18 34.55
C ARG A 535 20.24 -60.26 35.98
N PRO A 536 19.71 -61.42 36.43
CA PRO A 536 19.12 -62.59 35.72
C PRO A 536 17.80 -63.17 36.34
N ARG A 537 17.11 -64.01 35.54
CA ARG A 537 16.34 -65.28 35.78
C ARG A 537 15.56 -65.59 37.09
N GLU A 538 14.48 -66.35 36.87
CA GLU A 538 13.65 -67.19 37.81
C GLU A 538 12.57 -66.42 38.62
N ASP A 539 11.33 -66.84 38.84
CA ASP A 539 10.58 -68.08 38.53
C ASP A 539 9.06 -67.86 38.75
N SER A 540 8.26 -68.67 38.05
CA SER A 540 6.99 -69.33 38.47
C SER A 540 5.67 -68.62 38.86
N LEU A 541 4.61 -69.06 38.12
CA LEU A 541 3.25 -69.51 38.56
C LEU A 541 2.25 -68.44 39.08
N THR A 542 0.93 -68.42 38.81
CA THR A 542 -0.04 -69.32 38.15
C THR A 542 -1.37 -68.59 37.89
N ALA A 543 -2.07 -69.03 36.83
CA ALA A 543 -3.54 -69.16 36.64
C ALA A 543 -4.48 -67.94 36.77
N THR A 544 -5.25 -67.61 35.71
CA THR A 544 -6.59 -68.18 35.42
C THR A 544 -7.20 -67.52 34.15
N THR A 545 -7.67 -68.39 33.23
CA THR A 545 -8.73 -68.29 32.18
C THR A 545 -9.73 -67.13 32.30
N THR A 546 -10.34 -66.50 31.28
CA THR A 546 -10.80 -66.89 29.92
C THR A 546 -11.27 -65.63 29.17
N SER A 547 -11.08 -65.53 27.84
CA SER A 547 -12.07 -65.12 26.81
C SER A 547 -11.39 -64.53 25.56
N THR A 548 -11.02 -65.37 24.60
CA THR A 548 -11.67 -65.58 23.27
C THR A 548 -11.27 -64.58 22.17
N THR A 549 -10.26 -64.99 21.39
CA THR A 549 -9.98 -64.55 20.02
C THR A 549 -10.05 -65.81 19.16
N VAL A 550 -10.89 -65.87 18.12
CA VAL A 550 -10.76 -66.89 17.06
C VAL A 550 -11.15 -66.31 15.70
N LYS A 551 -10.24 -66.57 14.76
CA LYS A 551 -10.28 -66.42 13.29
C LYS A 551 -11.39 -67.25 12.63
N HIS A 552 -11.61 -66.96 11.34
CA HIS A 552 -12.08 -67.79 10.21
C HIS A 552 -13.16 -67.00 9.45
N ALA A 553 -13.43 -67.11 8.15
CA ALA A 553 -12.85 -67.72 6.94
C ALA A 553 -13.87 -67.40 5.80
N CYS A 554 -13.65 -67.93 4.59
CA CYS A 554 -14.66 -68.21 3.53
C CYS A 554 -15.03 -67.03 2.60
N ARG A 555 -15.21 -67.19 1.28
CA ARG A 555 -15.04 -68.31 0.32
C ARG A 555 -15.35 -67.81 -1.11
N ASP A 556 -14.96 -68.63 -2.09
CA ASP A 556 -15.53 -68.87 -3.45
C ASP A 556 -17.00 -68.46 -3.67
N GLY A 557 -17.52 -68.18 -4.87
CA GLY A 557 -17.06 -68.37 -6.25
C GLY A 557 -18.28 -68.46 -7.19
N SER A 558 -18.13 -68.16 -8.49
CA SER A 558 -18.66 -68.96 -9.64
C SER A 558 -18.48 -68.27 -11.01
N ARG A 559 -17.97 -69.10 -11.93
CA ARG A 559 -17.75 -69.04 -13.41
C ARG A 559 -19.08 -69.00 -14.21
N PRO A 560 -19.17 -69.01 -15.58
CA PRO A 560 -18.32 -69.67 -16.63
C PRO A 560 -18.11 -68.81 -17.93
N ALA A 561 -17.48 -69.17 -19.06
CA ALA A 561 -16.63 -70.25 -19.60
C ALA A 561 -15.99 -69.78 -20.95
N ASP A 562 -14.79 -70.31 -21.23
CA ASP A 562 -14.17 -70.73 -22.52
C ASP A 562 -14.09 -69.83 -23.77
N ALA A 563 -12.85 -69.56 -24.23
CA ALA A 563 -12.36 -69.88 -25.59
C ALA A 563 -10.84 -69.60 -25.72
N GLU A 564 -10.20 -70.31 -26.64
CA GLU A 564 -8.77 -70.69 -26.72
C GLU A 564 -7.77 -69.69 -27.36
N GLY A 565 -6.48 -69.99 -27.13
CA GLY A 565 -5.36 -69.79 -28.08
C GLY A 565 -4.58 -68.48 -27.92
N SER A 566 -3.29 -68.35 -28.21
CA SER A 566 -2.21 -69.23 -28.63
C SER A 566 -0.95 -68.34 -28.71
N LEU A 567 0.19 -68.86 -28.26
CA LEU A 567 1.59 -68.61 -28.68
C LEU A 567 2.14 -67.18 -28.93
N SER A 568 3.13 -66.84 -28.10
CA SER A 568 4.55 -66.62 -28.43
C SER A 568 5.01 -65.69 -29.56
N GLU A 569 6.01 -64.89 -29.15
CA GLU A 569 7.24 -64.47 -29.84
C GLU A 569 7.36 -63.10 -30.54
N PRO A 570 8.59 -62.52 -30.53
CA PRO A 570 8.88 -61.11 -30.82
C PRO A 570 9.57 -60.89 -32.18
N LEU A 571 9.47 -59.67 -32.72
CA LEU A 571 10.17 -59.22 -33.94
C LEU A 571 10.91 -57.90 -33.66
N GLN A 572 12.25 -57.88 -33.71
CA GLN A 572 13.16 -57.54 -34.85
C GLN A 572 13.34 -56.01 -35.05
N LEU A 573 14.55 -55.42 -34.93
CA LEU A 573 15.70 -55.35 -35.88
C LEU A 573 15.26 -54.85 -37.28
N VAL A 574 15.89 -53.87 -37.98
CA VAL A 574 17.30 -53.61 -38.38
C VAL A 574 17.36 -52.18 -39.03
N PRO A 575 18.39 -51.72 -39.82
CA PRO A 575 19.88 -51.68 -39.79
C PRO A 575 20.42 -50.20 -39.87
N GLY A 576 21.70 -49.80 -39.80
CA GLY A 576 23.03 -50.42 -39.88
C GLY A 576 23.88 -49.80 -41.02
N VAL A 577 24.99 -49.09 -40.72
CA VAL A 577 26.23 -48.83 -41.54
C VAL A 577 27.27 -48.27 -40.56
N GLU A 578 28.24 -49.04 -40.04
CA GLU A 578 29.53 -49.50 -40.60
C GLU A 578 30.66 -48.45 -40.53
N SER A 579 31.78 -48.88 -39.95
CA SER A 579 32.95 -48.15 -39.47
C SER A 579 34.21 -48.84 -39.98
N GLN A 580 35.31 -48.11 -40.21
CA GLN A 580 36.72 -48.53 -40.06
C GLN A 580 37.68 -47.35 -40.46
N PRO A 581 38.99 -47.37 -40.13
CA PRO A 581 39.64 -46.37 -39.27
C PRO A 581 40.88 -45.70 -39.91
N GLU A 582 41.50 -44.71 -39.25
CA GLU A 582 42.95 -44.43 -39.35
C GLU A 582 43.46 -43.38 -38.33
N SER A 583 44.78 -43.38 -38.18
CA SER A 583 45.73 -42.96 -37.14
C SER A 583 46.03 -41.46 -36.89
N HIS A 584 46.61 -41.20 -35.69
CA HIS A 584 47.37 -40.02 -35.17
C HIS A 584 48.32 -39.28 -36.15
N PRO A 585 49.01 -38.14 -35.80
CA PRO A 585 48.88 -37.15 -34.68
C PRO A 585 48.92 -35.66 -35.18
N GLY A 586 48.77 -34.64 -34.29
CA GLY A 586 49.13 -33.26 -34.68
C GLY A 586 48.64 -32.12 -33.79
N ASP A 587 49.56 -31.64 -32.95
CA ASP A 587 49.56 -30.39 -32.18
C ASP A 587 49.40 -29.13 -33.06
N GLN A 588 48.35 -28.33 -32.87
CA GLN A 588 48.32 -26.89 -33.21
C GLN A 588 47.40 -26.10 -32.26
N SER A 589 48.03 -25.18 -31.53
CA SER A 589 47.41 -24.14 -30.71
C SER A 589 46.67 -23.11 -31.57
N GLN A 590 45.40 -22.84 -31.24
CA GLN A 590 44.64 -21.74 -31.83
C GLN A 590 44.82 -20.45 -31.00
N PRO A 591 44.97 -19.27 -31.63
CA PRO A 591 45.12 -18.00 -30.94
C PRO A 591 43.78 -17.45 -30.45
N ALA A 592 43.82 -16.77 -29.30
CA ALA A 592 42.67 -16.14 -28.64
C ALA A 592 41.99 -15.06 -29.53
N PRO A 593 40.65 -14.91 -29.44
CA PRO A 593 39.93 -13.92 -30.23
C PRO A 593 40.17 -12.49 -29.73
N SER A 594 40.60 -11.61 -30.64
CA SER A 594 40.80 -10.18 -30.40
C SER A 594 39.49 -9.47 -30.05
N ASN A 595 39.48 -8.75 -28.92
CA ASN A 595 38.37 -7.91 -28.47
C ASN A 595 38.29 -6.62 -29.31
N LYS A 596 37.29 -6.52 -30.20
CA LYS A 596 36.89 -5.24 -30.79
C LYS A 596 36.00 -4.44 -29.81
N PRO A 597 36.24 -3.13 -29.63
CA PRO A 597 35.45 -2.32 -28.71
C PRO A 597 33.99 -2.20 -29.18
N LYS A 598 33.05 -2.52 -28.29
CA LYS A 598 31.60 -2.41 -28.52
C LYS A 598 31.23 -0.94 -28.77
N LYS A 599 30.83 -0.64 -30.00
CA LYS A 599 30.24 0.65 -30.41
C LYS A 599 28.87 0.78 -29.75
N TRP A 600 28.71 1.76 -28.85
CA TRP A 600 27.42 2.04 -28.20
C TRP A 600 26.43 2.58 -29.25
N PHE A 601 25.46 1.76 -29.64
CA PHE A 601 24.32 2.21 -30.43
C PHE A 601 23.33 2.94 -29.52
N THR A 602 23.36 4.27 -29.54
CA THR A 602 22.23 5.08 -29.02
C THR A 602 21.03 4.88 -29.93
N ALA A 603 20.17 3.92 -29.59
CA ALA A 603 18.91 3.70 -30.28
C ALA A 603 18.04 4.97 -30.16
N LYS A 604 17.78 5.64 -31.28
CA LYS A 604 16.84 6.77 -31.32
C LYS A 604 15.44 6.26 -30.96
N SER A 605 14.74 6.99 -30.11
CA SER A 605 13.41 6.58 -29.64
C SER A 605 12.43 6.40 -30.81
N ARG A 606 11.49 5.45 -30.67
CA ARG A 606 10.45 5.16 -31.68
C ARG A 606 9.66 6.41 -32.09
N SER A 607 9.41 7.32 -31.14
CA SER A 607 8.72 8.59 -31.40
C SER A 607 9.52 9.54 -32.29
N THR A 608 10.84 9.60 -32.13
CA THR A 608 11.73 10.41 -32.97
C THR A 608 11.73 9.89 -34.41
N LEU A 609 11.77 8.57 -34.58
CA LEU A 609 11.71 7.94 -35.91
C LEU A 609 10.35 8.18 -36.59
N SER A 610 9.25 8.05 -35.84
CA SER A 610 7.91 8.32 -36.36
C SER A 610 7.71 9.78 -36.78
N LYS A 611 8.18 10.75 -35.98
CA LYS A 611 8.16 12.18 -36.32
C LYS A 611 8.93 12.47 -37.61
N ARG A 612 10.11 11.87 -37.75
CA ARG A 612 10.93 12.01 -38.95
C ARG A 612 10.22 11.46 -40.19
N GLY A 613 9.65 10.27 -40.09
CA GLY A 613 8.91 9.65 -41.21
C GLY A 613 7.70 10.47 -41.65
N LEU A 614 6.97 11.07 -40.73
CA LEU A 614 5.84 11.96 -41.07
C LEU A 614 6.29 13.24 -41.77
N ASN A 615 7.38 13.86 -41.33
CA ASN A 615 7.91 15.06 -41.96
C ASN A 615 8.47 14.76 -43.35
N GLU A 616 9.20 13.66 -43.51
CA GLU A 616 9.71 13.20 -44.80
C GLU A 616 8.57 12.88 -45.78
N ALA A 617 7.47 12.27 -45.31
CA ALA A 617 6.29 12.06 -46.14
C ALA A 617 5.63 13.38 -46.58
N VAL A 618 5.61 14.41 -45.73
CA VAL A 618 5.13 15.75 -46.10
C VAL A 618 6.08 16.37 -47.12
N GLU A 619 7.38 16.44 -46.86
CA GLU A 619 8.38 17.02 -47.78
C GLU A 619 8.33 16.37 -49.18
N ASN A 620 8.18 15.05 -49.23
CA ASN A 620 8.08 14.30 -50.47
C ASN A 620 6.70 14.39 -51.14
N GLY A 621 5.69 14.95 -50.48
CA GLY A 621 4.31 15.06 -50.98
C GLY A 621 3.56 13.72 -50.99
N THR A 622 4.08 12.71 -50.29
CA THR A 622 3.48 11.37 -50.16
C THR A 622 2.62 11.23 -48.91
N PHE A 623 2.51 12.28 -48.09
CA PHE A 623 1.70 12.28 -46.88
C PHE A 623 0.23 11.96 -47.19
N ARG A 624 -0.28 10.89 -46.58
CA ARG A 624 -1.69 10.53 -46.58
C ARG A 624 -2.29 10.88 -45.23
N ARG A 625 -3.35 11.69 -45.24
CA ARG A 625 -4.04 12.08 -44.01
C ARG A 625 -4.76 10.89 -43.39
N ASP A 626 -4.59 10.75 -42.08
CA ASP A 626 -5.41 9.89 -41.24
C ASP A 626 -6.62 10.75 -40.83
N ILE A 627 -7.82 10.36 -41.27
CA ILE A 627 -9.03 11.19 -41.19
C ILE A 627 -9.31 11.58 -39.72
N ASP A 628 -9.30 10.60 -38.81
CA ASP A 628 -9.61 10.82 -37.39
C ASP A 628 -8.58 11.73 -36.70
N LYS A 629 -7.29 11.56 -37.04
CA LYS A 629 -6.23 12.43 -36.49
C LYS A 629 -6.30 13.84 -37.08
N TRP A 630 -6.67 13.96 -38.34
CA TRP A 630 -6.82 15.24 -39.04
C TRP A 630 -7.97 16.06 -38.46
N ASP A 631 -9.11 15.43 -38.19
CA ASP A 631 -10.28 16.10 -37.61
C ASP A 631 -9.99 16.60 -36.19
N LYS A 632 -9.38 15.76 -35.34
CA LYS A 632 -8.93 16.17 -33.99
C LYS A 632 -7.89 17.30 -34.02
N TYR A 633 -7.05 17.33 -35.05
CA TYR A 633 -6.07 18.40 -35.23
C TYR A 633 -6.75 19.72 -35.63
N ARG A 634 -7.72 19.68 -36.55
CA ARG A 634 -8.53 20.84 -36.94
C ARG A 634 -9.36 21.39 -35.78
N GLU A 635 -9.98 20.52 -34.99
CA GLU A 635 -10.73 20.91 -33.79
C GLU A 635 -9.83 21.65 -32.79
N LYS A 636 -8.61 21.15 -32.55
CA LYS A 636 -7.62 21.83 -31.71
C LYS A 636 -7.22 23.20 -32.28
N LEU A 637 -6.98 23.30 -33.58
CA LEU A 637 -6.66 24.59 -34.21
C LEU A 637 -7.85 25.55 -34.15
N TYR A 638 -9.08 25.06 -34.32
CA TYR A 638 -10.31 25.86 -34.20
C TYR A 638 -10.47 26.46 -32.80
N SER A 639 -10.15 25.68 -31.75
CA SER A 639 -10.17 26.17 -30.37
C SER A 639 -9.15 27.29 -30.09
N LEU A 640 -8.09 27.40 -30.91
CA LEU A 640 -7.05 28.42 -30.79
C LEU A 640 -7.33 29.65 -31.68
N ASP A 641 -7.84 29.41 -32.89
CA ASP A 641 -8.22 30.42 -33.88
C ASP A 641 -9.40 29.90 -34.72
N ALA A 642 -10.58 30.46 -34.48
CA ALA A 642 -11.83 30.05 -35.13
C ALA A 642 -11.77 30.16 -36.66
N ASN A 643 -10.92 31.05 -37.19
CA ASN A 643 -10.79 31.33 -38.61
C ASN A 643 -9.46 30.85 -39.21
N HIS A 644 -8.77 29.90 -38.55
CA HIS A 644 -7.54 29.33 -39.08
C HIS A 644 -7.77 28.65 -40.43
N LYS A 645 -6.73 28.60 -41.27
CA LYS A 645 -6.73 27.78 -42.50
C LYS A 645 -5.57 26.80 -42.48
N VAL A 646 -5.81 25.55 -42.86
CA VAL A 646 -4.76 24.55 -43.09
C VAL A 646 -4.66 24.34 -44.60
N ASN A 647 -3.44 24.21 -45.14
CA ASN A 647 -3.28 23.96 -46.58
C ASN A 647 -3.58 22.48 -46.89
N GLU A 648 -4.84 22.17 -47.17
CA GLU A 648 -5.29 20.82 -47.51
C GLU A 648 -5.02 20.44 -48.98
N ALA A 649 -4.91 21.43 -49.86
CA ALA A 649 -4.80 21.20 -51.30
C ALA A 649 -3.42 20.68 -51.72
N ASN A 650 -2.37 20.97 -50.94
CA ASN A 650 -1.00 20.54 -51.23
C ASN A 650 -0.43 19.67 -50.11
N PRO A 651 -0.26 18.34 -50.32
CA PRO A 651 0.34 17.43 -49.34
C PRO A 651 1.71 17.89 -48.83
N LYS A 652 2.49 18.63 -49.66
CA LYS A 652 3.80 19.19 -49.27
C LYS A 652 3.72 20.33 -48.26
N GLN A 653 2.55 20.90 -48.07
CA GLN A 653 2.31 22.02 -47.17
C GLN A 653 1.32 21.66 -46.06
N ALA A 654 1.00 20.36 -45.88
CA ALA A 654 0.02 19.91 -44.90
C ALA A 654 0.39 20.25 -43.44
N HIS A 655 1.65 20.56 -43.14
CA HIS A 655 2.08 21.04 -41.82
C HIS A 655 2.00 22.58 -41.65
N ARG A 656 1.51 23.34 -42.65
CA ARG A 656 1.41 24.81 -42.59
C ARG A 656 0.01 25.22 -42.16
N VAL A 657 -0.04 26.09 -41.15
CA VAL A 657 -1.29 26.66 -40.61
C VAL A 657 -1.26 28.17 -40.71
N HIS A 658 -2.31 28.74 -41.29
CA HIS A 658 -2.51 30.18 -41.40
C HIS A 658 -3.23 30.72 -40.16
N HIS A 659 -2.63 31.71 -39.50
CA HIS A 659 -3.28 32.43 -38.40
C HIS A 659 -4.12 33.59 -38.95
N SER A 660 -5.42 33.58 -38.66
CA SER A 660 -6.39 34.52 -39.23
C SER A 660 -6.11 35.98 -38.89
N ARG A 661 -5.56 36.26 -37.70
CA ARG A 661 -5.35 37.63 -37.22
C ARG A 661 -4.16 38.33 -37.89
N CYS A 662 -3.05 37.63 -38.08
CA CYS A 662 -1.84 38.21 -38.68
C CYS A 662 -1.66 37.91 -40.16
N GLY A 663 -2.41 36.95 -40.70
CA GLY A 663 -2.27 36.53 -42.09
C GLY A 663 -1.02 35.68 -42.38
N ILE A 664 -0.26 35.25 -41.36
CA ILE A 664 1.01 34.54 -41.55
C ILE A 664 0.78 33.02 -41.59
N TRP A 665 1.42 32.35 -42.55
CA TRP A 665 1.50 30.89 -42.64
C TRP A 665 2.66 30.32 -41.83
N LEU A 666 2.36 29.54 -40.79
CA LEU A 666 3.31 28.98 -39.83
C LEU A 666 3.55 27.50 -40.09
N THR A 667 4.82 27.10 -40.20
CA THR A 667 5.24 25.70 -40.36
C THR A 667 5.38 25.00 -39.01
N GLN A 668 4.55 23.99 -38.77
CA GLN A 668 4.60 23.19 -37.54
C GLN A 668 5.84 22.26 -37.51
N ALA A 669 6.26 21.82 -36.32
CA ALA A 669 7.43 20.95 -36.17
C ALA A 669 7.20 19.54 -36.73
N THR A 670 5.97 19.03 -36.58
CA THR A 670 5.46 17.84 -37.25
C THR A 670 4.01 18.04 -37.63
N ILE A 671 3.52 17.26 -38.59
CA ILE A 671 2.09 17.17 -38.88
C ILE A 671 1.33 16.76 -37.60
N TYR A 672 0.20 17.42 -37.33
CA TYR A 672 -0.60 17.35 -36.10
C TYR A 672 -0.06 18.06 -34.84
N ASP A 673 1.16 18.62 -34.85
CA ASP A 673 1.64 19.44 -33.73
C ASP A 673 1.04 20.86 -33.81
N THR A 674 0.58 21.39 -32.67
CA THR A 674 -0.01 22.74 -32.54
C THR A 674 0.85 23.68 -31.71
N SER A 675 1.98 23.20 -31.17
CA SER A 675 2.79 23.93 -30.19
C SER A 675 3.32 25.26 -30.73
N LYS A 676 3.84 25.27 -31.98
CA LYS A 676 4.32 26.49 -32.64
C LYS A 676 3.19 27.45 -32.95
N PHE A 677 2.02 26.94 -33.34
CA PHE A 677 0.83 27.78 -33.57
C PHE A 677 0.37 28.46 -32.29
N LYS A 678 0.30 27.72 -31.17
CA LYS A 678 -0.06 28.25 -29.85
C LYS A 678 0.95 29.28 -29.34
N GLU A 679 2.25 29.00 -29.47
CA GLU A 679 3.32 29.94 -29.11
C GLU A 679 3.25 31.22 -29.96
N HIS A 680 2.98 31.08 -31.26
CA HIS A 680 2.76 32.23 -32.13
C HIS A 680 1.55 33.05 -31.68
N ILE A 681 0.38 32.45 -31.49
CA ILE A 681 -0.83 33.19 -31.05
C ILE A 681 -0.57 33.98 -29.77
N ALA A 682 0.13 33.38 -28.80
CA ALA A 682 0.48 34.04 -27.54
C ALA A 682 1.40 35.26 -27.71
N ARG A 683 2.22 35.29 -28.78
CA ARG A 683 3.16 36.39 -29.07
C ARG A 683 2.73 37.24 -30.27
N CYS A 684 1.62 36.92 -30.91
CA CYS A 684 1.21 37.53 -32.16
C CYS A 684 0.71 38.95 -31.87
N ALA A 685 1.64 39.90 -31.95
CA ALA A 685 1.36 41.31 -31.87
C ALA A 685 0.95 41.83 -33.26
N HIS A 686 -0.25 41.49 -33.74
CA HIS A 686 -0.80 42.23 -34.87
C HIS A 686 -1.67 43.39 -34.41
N LYS A 687 -1.09 44.57 -34.60
CA LYS A 687 -1.76 45.82 -34.93
C LYS A 687 -2.77 45.54 -36.04
N GLU A 688 -4.00 46.02 -35.85
CA GLU A 688 -5.04 45.96 -36.86
C GLU A 688 -4.50 46.49 -38.20
N PRO A 689 -4.82 45.84 -39.33
CA PRO A 689 -4.45 46.37 -40.62
C PRO A 689 -5.15 47.72 -40.78
N THR A 690 -4.37 48.80 -40.68
CA THR A 690 -4.82 50.14 -41.04
C THR A 690 -5.23 50.09 -42.50
N GLY A 691 -6.54 50.05 -42.71
CA GLY A 691 -7.16 50.19 -44.01
C GLY A 691 -6.68 51.46 -44.70
N SER A 692 -6.65 51.35 -46.02
CA SER A 692 -6.34 52.35 -47.01
C SER A 692 -6.65 53.80 -46.63
N ALA A 693 -5.71 54.66 -47.01
CA ALA A 693 -5.81 56.10 -47.05
C ALA A 693 -7.15 56.61 -47.60
N VAL A 694 -7.87 57.38 -46.77
CA VAL A 694 -8.69 58.49 -47.24
C VAL A 694 -8.48 59.66 -46.28
N ASN A 695 -8.02 60.76 -46.86
CA ASN A 695 -7.86 62.08 -46.25
C ASN A 695 -9.11 62.50 -45.46
N THR A 696 -8.92 63.00 -44.23
CA THR A 696 -9.43 64.31 -43.81
C THR A 696 -8.84 64.74 -42.47
N CYS A 697 -8.50 66.02 -42.43
CA CYS A 697 -7.88 66.78 -41.36
C CYS A 697 -8.97 67.41 -40.49
N THR A 698 -8.93 67.28 -39.15
CA THR A 698 -9.10 68.40 -38.18
C THR A 698 -8.94 67.96 -36.70
N LEU A 699 -8.23 68.81 -35.94
CA LEU A 699 -8.30 69.18 -34.51
C LEU A 699 -9.43 68.55 -33.64
N ASP A 700 -9.32 68.27 -32.34
CA ASP A 700 -8.68 69.05 -31.27
C ASP A 700 -8.58 68.29 -29.92
N ALA A 701 -7.80 68.88 -29.01
CA ALA A 701 -7.48 68.59 -27.60
C ALA A 701 -8.44 67.76 -26.70
N MET A 702 -7.85 67.00 -25.75
CA MET A 702 -7.99 67.25 -24.29
C MET A 702 -7.14 66.34 -23.38
N LYS A 703 -6.24 66.99 -22.63
CA LYS A 703 -5.82 66.81 -21.22
C LYS A 703 -5.53 65.40 -20.66
N ALA A 704 -4.23 65.16 -20.50
CA ALA A 704 -3.68 64.15 -19.59
C ALA A 704 -3.89 64.56 -18.11
N VAL A 705 -4.49 63.65 -17.33
CA VAL A 705 -4.54 63.71 -15.86
C VAL A 705 -3.34 62.93 -15.33
N SER A 706 -2.40 63.66 -14.73
CA SER A 706 -1.31 63.11 -13.91
C SER A 706 -1.87 62.50 -12.63
N VAL A 707 -1.79 61.18 -12.50
CA VAL A 707 -1.99 60.49 -11.23
C VAL A 707 -0.63 60.39 -10.53
N THR A 708 -0.41 61.27 -9.55
CA THR A 708 0.70 61.21 -8.61
C THR A 708 0.55 59.97 -7.71
N LYS A 709 1.32 58.91 -7.98
CA LYS A 709 1.48 57.78 -7.06
C LYS A 709 2.36 58.20 -5.89
N SER A 710 1.76 58.34 -4.72
CA SER A 710 2.43 58.44 -3.42
C SER A 710 3.27 57.20 -3.16
N LYS A 711 4.59 57.37 -3.00
CA LYS A 711 5.52 56.35 -2.52
C LYS A 711 5.20 56.04 -1.06
N ALA A 712 4.53 54.92 -0.81
CA ALA A 712 4.53 54.31 0.51
C ALA A 712 5.92 53.70 0.76
N GLN A 713 6.58 54.20 1.81
CA GLN A 713 7.88 53.75 2.27
C GLN A 713 7.69 52.38 2.94
N LEU A 714 7.97 51.30 2.19
CA LEU A 714 7.96 49.92 2.67
C LEU A 714 9.03 49.74 3.74
N GLN A 715 8.65 49.21 4.90
CA GLN A 715 9.59 48.77 5.92
C GLN A 715 10.53 47.70 5.36
N PRO A 716 11.80 47.65 5.79
CA PRO A 716 12.73 46.61 5.37
C PRO A 716 12.18 45.24 5.76
N PRO A 717 12.20 44.25 4.85
CA PRO A 717 11.68 42.93 5.14
C PRO A 717 12.47 42.29 6.28
N LEU A 718 11.74 41.68 7.21
CA LEU A 718 12.30 40.87 8.29
C LEU A 718 13.32 39.85 7.73
N PRO A 719 14.43 39.56 8.44
CA PRO A 719 15.43 38.60 7.99
C PRO A 719 14.75 37.25 7.68
N LEU A 720 14.73 36.87 6.40
CA LEU A 720 14.18 35.58 5.99
C LEU A 720 15.05 34.46 6.59
N GLU A 721 14.45 33.66 7.46
CA GLU A 721 15.07 32.46 8.01
C GLU A 721 15.48 31.54 6.85
N ARG A 722 16.78 31.31 6.68
CA ARG A 722 17.31 30.45 5.62
C ARG A 722 17.00 28.99 5.96
N ARG A 723 15.87 28.48 5.47
CA ARG A 723 15.51 27.07 5.56
C ARG A 723 16.07 26.28 4.38
N PRO A 724 16.47 25.00 4.58
CA PRO A 724 16.87 24.13 3.47
C PRO A 724 15.70 23.93 2.48
N CYS A 725 16.02 23.72 1.20
CA CYS A 725 15.00 23.46 0.17
C CYS A 725 14.17 22.22 0.56
N PRO A 726 12.83 22.34 0.70
CA PRO A 726 11.98 21.21 1.08
C PRO A 726 11.86 20.15 -0.03
N GLY A 727 12.20 20.51 -1.27
CA GLY A 727 12.12 19.67 -2.45
C GLY A 727 10.73 19.65 -3.09
N LEU A 728 10.67 19.25 -4.37
CA LEU A 728 9.43 19.01 -5.10
C LEU A 728 9.11 17.52 -5.09
N THR A 729 7.93 17.17 -4.60
CA THR A 729 7.43 15.79 -4.45
C THR A 729 6.21 15.55 -5.35
N PRO A 730 5.81 14.28 -5.62
CA PRO A 730 4.61 13.97 -6.40
C PRO A 730 3.32 14.54 -5.81
N THR A 731 3.29 14.83 -4.51
CA THR A 731 2.17 15.50 -3.83
C THR A 731 2.05 16.97 -4.22
N VAL A 732 3.14 17.63 -4.60
CA VAL A 732 3.15 19.01 -5.11
C VAL A 732 2.76 19.02 -6.59
N ASP A 733 3.26 18.06 -7.39
CA ASP A 733 2.89 17.91 -8.81
C ASP A 733 3.01 16.45 -9.25
N ALA A 734 1.89 15.87 -9.71
CA ALA A 734 1.83 14.46 -10.12
C ALA A 734 2.77 14.11 -11.29
N ARG A 735 3.19 15.09 -12.11
CA ARG A 735 4.13 14.87 -13.23
C ARG A 735 5.53 14.53 -12.75
N ILE A 736 5.86 14.79 -11.49
CA ILE A 736 7.16 14.45 -10.90
C ILE A 736 7.40 12.94 -10.96
N THR A 737 6.37 12.11 -10.76
CA THR A 737 6.50 10.66 -10.91
C THR A 737 6.95 10.28 -12.32
N GLN A 738 6.28 10.82 -13.35
CA GLN A 738 6.65 10.58 -14.75
C GLN A 738 8.07 11.09 -15.07
N TYR A 739 8.45 12.22 -14.49
CA TYR A 739 9.79 12.78 -14.65
C TYR A 739 10.87 11.83 -14.09
N PHE A 740 10.65 11.23 -12.92
CA PHE A 740 11.53 10.23 -12.31
C PHE A 740 11.63 8.94 -13.12
N ASP A 741 10.56 8.54 -13.80
CA ASP A 741 10.57 7.33 -14.64
C ASP A 741 11.31 7.57 -15.96
N CYS A 742 11.32 8.81 -16.46
CA CYS A 742 12.02 9.19 -17.69
C CYS A 742 13.48 9.60 -17.47
N THR A 743 13.85 10.03 -16.27
CA THR A 743 15.15 10.67 -15.99
C THR A 743 15.96 9.81 -15.03
N GLN A 744 17.03 9.16 -15.52
CA GLN A 744 17.93 8.35 -14.68
C GLN A 744 19.14 9.12 -14.13
N VAL A 745 19.29 10.40 -14.49
CA VAL A 745 20.44 11.19 -14.03
C VAL A 745 20.20 11.68 -12.59
N PRO A 746 21.16 11.49 -11.67
CA PRO A 746 20.96 11.84 -10.25
C PRO A 746 20.95 13.35 -9.99
N SER A 747 21.41 14.17 -10.94
CA SER A 747 21.44 15.63 -10.86
C SER A 747 21.71 16.23 -12.24
N ALA A 748 21.31 17.48 -12.48
CA ALA A 748 21.68 18.22 -13.69
C ALA A 748 21.55 19.75 -13.53
N GLY A 749 21.51 20.46 -14.65
CA GLY A 749 21.36 21.92 -14.70
C GLY A 749 22.65 22.68 -14.39
N GLY A 750 23.81 22.02 -14.42
CA GLY A 750 25.10 22.66 -14.24
C GLY A 750 25.68 23.30 -15.50
N VAL A 751 26.87 23.88 -15.34
CA VAL A 751 27.62 24.51 -16.44
C VAL A 751 28.04 23.42 -17.45
N GLY A 752 27.96 23.75 -18.74
CA GLY A 752 28.33 22.80 -19.79
C GLY A 752 29.82 22.43 -19.74
N LEU A 753 30.15 21.17 -20.00
CA LEU A 753 31.53 20.65 -19.96
C LEU A 753 32.52 21.46 -20.82
N ILE A 754 32.07 22.05 -21.94
CA ILE A 754 32.94 22.84 -22.82
C ILE A 754 33.37 24.14 -22.14
N VAL A 755 32.46 24.79 -21.41
CA VAL A 755 32.74 26.03 -20.68
C VAL A 755 33.69 25.73 -19.52
N LEU A 756 33.41 24.67 -18.75
CA LEU A 756 34.27 24.23 -17.65
C LEU A 756 35.66 23.77 -18.12
N ALA A 757 35.76 23.11 -19.27
CA ALA A 757 37.05 22.69 -19.82
C ALA A 757 37.93 23.89 -20.19
N LYS A 758 37.33 24.95 -20.75
CA LYS A 758 38.03 26.21 -21.03
C LYS A 758 38.48 26.91 -19.76
N GLU A 759 37.62 26.94 -18.75
CA GLU A 759 37.91 27.58 -17.46
C GLU A 759 39.02 26.85 -16.69
N LEU A 760 39.00 25.51 -16.66
CA LEU A 760 39.95 24.70 -15.90
C LEU A 760 41.28 24.47 -16.61
N PHE A 761 41.28 24.36 -17.94
CA PHE A 761 42.46 23.95 -18.71
C PHE A 761 42.90 24.96 -19.79
N GLY A 762 42.21 26.09 -19.91
CA GLY A 762 42.52 27.16 -20.86
C GLY A 762 41.75 27.07 -22.18
N ASP A 763 41.78 28.17 -22.93
CA ASP A 763 41.13 28.26 -24.23
C ASP A 763 41.78 27.34 -25.28
N GLY A 764 40.96 26.72 -26.14
CA GLY A 764 41.40 25.83 -27.21
C GLY A 764 41.46 24.34 -26.84
N VAL A 765 41.29 23.97 -25.57
CA VAL A 765 41.27 22.57 -25.15
C VAL A 765 39.98 21.88 -25.62
N LYS A 766 40.14 20.87 -26.48
CA LYS A 766 39.04 19.97 -26.87
C LYS A 766 38.87 18.91 -25.78
N ILE A 767 37.63 18.68 -25.34
CA ILE A 767 37.29 17.65 -24.33
C ILE A 767 37.82 16.26 -24.72
N ALA A 768 37.89 15.95 -26.02
CA ALA A 768 38.41 14.69 -26.54
C ALA A 768 39.93 14.50 -26.31
N ASN A 769 40.67 15.59 -26.05
CA ASN A 769 42.12 15.57 -25.84
C ASN A 769 42.50 15.58 -24.34
N LEU A 770 41.51 15.62 -23.44
CA LEU A 770 41.77 15.55 -22.00
C LEU A 770 42.23 14.14 -21.63
N ASN A 771 43.32 14.05 -20.88
CA ASN A 771 43.72 12.77 -20.29
C ASN A 771 42.72 12.32 -19.21
N LYS A 772 42.84 11.07 -18.75
CA LYS A 772 41.92 10.50 -17.75
C LYS A 772 41.80 11.36 -16.49
N GLY A 773 42.93 11.85 -15.95
CA GLY A 773 42.94 12.69 -14.75
C GLY A 773 42.26 14.04 -14.95
N GLN A 774 42.54 14.73 -16.06
CA GLN A 774 41.87 15.98 -16.41
C GLN A 774 40.36 15.78 -16.63
N ARG A 775 39.97 14.65 -17.21
CA ARG A 775 38.55 14.32 -17.41
C ARG A 775 37.83 14.09 -16.08
N GLU A 776 38.45 13.39 -15.14
CA GLU A 776 37.90 13.20 -13.79
C GLU A 776 37.75 14.54 -13.04
N VAL A 777 38.71 15.46 -13.18
CA VAL A 777 38.62 16.82 -12.61
C VAL A 777 37.46 17.59 -13.25
N LEU A 778 37.32 17.52 -14.57
CA LEU A 778 36.24 18.18 -15.31
C LEU A 778 34.85 17.66 -14.91
N ASP A 779 34.69 16.34 -14.82
CA ASP A 779 33.41 15.70 -14.47
C ASP A 779 33.02 16.04 -13.02
N LYS A 780 33.98 16.08 -12.08
CA LYS A 780 33.76 16.54 -10.70
C LYS A 780 33.36 18.02 -10.64
N ALA A 781 34.05 18.87 -11.39
CA ALA A 781 33.69 20.28 -11.49
C ALA A 781 32.27 20.46 -12.06
N GLN A 782 31.90 19.67 -13.06
CA GLN A 782 30.54 19.69 -13.61
C GLN A 782 29.50 19.32 -12.56
N LEU A 783 29.70 18.23 -11.82
CA LEU A 783 28.80 17.80 -10.74
C LEU A 783 28.60 18.90 -9.68
N ASN A 784 29.67 19.62 -9.33
CA ASN A 784 29.61 20.73 -8.36
C ASN A 784 28.81 21.95 -8.87
N THR A 785 28.61 22.07 -10.18
CA THR A 785 27.79 23.15 -10.74
C THR A 785 26.31 22.79 -10.91
N HIS A 786 25.91 21.53 -10.64
CA HIS A 786 24.53 21.11 -10.78
C HIS A 786 23.59 21.93 -9.90
N ARG A 787 22.44 22.31 -10.45
CA ARG A 787 21.47 23.20 -9.78
C ARG A 787 20.34 22.45 -9.12
N TRP A 788 20.20 21.17 -9.42
CA TRP A 788 19.22 20.31 -8.78
C TRP A 788 19.72 18.87 -8.73
N ARG A 789 19.19 18.12 -7.75
CA ARG A 789 19.42 16.68 -7.60
C ARG A 789 18.10 15.92 -7.47
N LEU A 790 18.10 14.68 -7.93
CA LEU A 790 17.00 13.73 -7.80
C LEU A 790 17.30 12.73 -6.70
N ASP A 791 16.41 12.66 -5.72
CA ASP A 791 16.35 11.56 -4.78
C ASP A 791 15.34 10.53 -5.29
N HIS A 792 15.84 9.51 -6.00
CA HIS A 792 15.01 8.44 -6.58
C HIS A 792 14.27 7.61 -5.53
N ASN A 793 14.81 7.51 -4.32
CA ASN A 793 14.20 6.76 -3.23
C ASN A 793 12.99 7.50 -2.69
N ARG A 794 13.09 8.82 -2.52
CA ARG A 794 11.99 9.67 -2.04
C ARG A 794 11.14 10.30 -3.14
N LYS A 795 11.47 10.03 -4.41
CA LYS A 795 10.89 10.69 -5.59
C LYS A 795 10.84 12.22 -5.45
N THR A 796 11.90 12.81 -4.89
CA THR A 796 11.96 14.24 -4.54
C THR A 796 13.04 14.97 -5.32
N ILE A 797 12.72 16.13 -5.90
CA ILE A 797 13.66 17.00 -6.62
C ILE A 797 14.13 18.11 -5.67
N PHE A 798 15.42 18.18 -5.33
CA PHE A 798 15.96 19.25 -4.50
C PHE A 798 16.69 20.28 -5.35
N ALA A 799 16.47 21.57 -5.07
CA ALA A 799 17.35 22.62 -5.56
C ALA A 799 18.67 22.56 -4.78
N LEU A 800 19.78 22.53 -5.50
CA LEU A 800 21.11 22.73 -4.94
C LEU A 800 21.33 24.25 -4.94
N GLY A 801 21.37 24.86 -3.75
CA GLY A 801 21.55 26.31 -3.64
C GLY A 801 22.83 26.76 -4.34
N ASN A 802 22.86 28.00 -4.85
CA ASN A 802 24.05 28.62 -5.41
C ASN A 802 25.07 28.91 -4.29
N ASN A 803 25.69 27.88 -3.71
CA ASN A 803 26.86 28.04 -2.87
C ASN A 803 28.10 28.19 -3.76
N THR A 804 28.09 29.21 -4.63
CA THR A 804 29.28 29.64 -5.38
C THR A 804 30.29 30.40 -4.50
N GLY A 805 30.24 30.22 -3.17
CA GLY A 805 31.30 30.65 -2.27
C GLY A 805 32.64 29.93 -2.50
N TYR A 806 32.64 28.86 -3.30
CA TYR A 806 33.86 28.37 -3.94
C TYR A 806 34.24 29.27 -5.12
N ALA A 807 34.66 30.50 -4.83
CA ALA A 807 35.73 31.07 -5.63
C ALA A 807 36.90 30.09 -5.52
N LEU A 808 37.44 29.66 -6.66
CA LEU A 808 38.61 28.79 -6.77
C LEU A 808 39.70 29.30 -5.82
N ALA A 809 39.80 28.72 -4.63
CA ALA A 809 40.92 28.90 -3.72
C ALA A 809 42.13 28.28 -4.42
N ARG A 810 42.91 29.12 -5.09
CA ARG A 810 44.16 28.75 -5.77
C ARG A 810 45.27 28.38 -4.79
N ASP A 811 45.09 28.66 -3.51
CA ASP A 811 46.04 28.31 -2.46
C ASP A 811 45.30 27.47 -1.41
N VAL A 812 45.83 26.26 -1.18
CA VAL A 812 45.55 25.29 -0.09
C VAL A 812 45.28 23.90 -0.67
N TRP A 813 46.37 23.27 -1.14
CA TRP A 813 46.57 21.83 -1.11
C TRP A 813 48.00 21.56 -0.63
N ILE A 814 48.18 21.45 0.69
CA ILE A 814 49.20 20.59 1.29
C ILE A 814 48.45 19.78 2.36
N PHE A 815 48.18 18.51 2.05
CA PHE A 815 48.36 17.32 2.90
C PHE A 815 48.08 16.06 2.08
#